data_AF-A0A832GVV2-F1
#
_entry.id   AF-A0A832GVV2-F1
#
_cell.length_a   1.000
_cell.length_b   1.000
_cell.length_c   1.000
_cell.angle_alpha   90.00
_cell.angle_beta   90.00
_cell.angle_gamma   90.00
#
_symmetry.space_group_name_H-M   'P 1'
#
loop_
_entity.id
_entity.type
_entity.pdbx_description
1 polymer ?
#
loop_
_entity_poly.entity_id
_entity_poly.type
_entity_poly.pdbx_seq_one_letter_code
_entity_poly.pdbx_strand_id
1 'polypeptide(L)'
;MPDPVVTHVIGTIALLGSALLMVAAISVAQQVNYMQAVNLMLAEVAESCARELVELVSVHTLGGSGVTYMFLTVPSSLAGQPFNLSIVNRGDNVIEVRAQLQLYRQVRVVVTPNFGRGPVYAVAGTTEVGGVQVSNHILLPTPQGWKAMLVAVNQGDAVLVGFATALGPLEEATAPFFKLVDWTTLVEGSADSKQPFGFAVWNKGGGGSARVEVYDDDGVLVNSMEISLGAGEVVRGSMLLKLPSVPGTYVWRVVCRNLFNNAEDDAQFLQVSVRAPKIMIDSYTSSVSGKPNSQARIDVAVRNIGDAPGTAVAQIQELGASCSVPVPPGEGGACSIPVWLPGTPGSYTWALSVRTLETGYEEQRQVSVYVQQSEAVLSIAWWNSTVVGAVGQEVKLAVLVENGGYSAVEALVEVADFENSVLARGSASVAAASRVWVNLTASLPSQKGTYTWYVRVYRQGQNTPDDAKPVAVEARDIALARRTAFLYESFDPPQSGWSSKGGEWTVTSGGWNGNALRGKDDDKGPGAGKGNSARYVSVYYWRQSLWSYANPASGFGVVVKLYFGSGDSNVYRGFALLDSSLSKLYEVSAFRLGQRVQLFLRKLDGDWSVIDTSSEARCDDGWYTLYLSFSTAATASFTYELYDASGKLLAGKTSSTPAGFQPSLLALLVDEKDGLFDDLVAANGDPRYVVVSGLPQGWSAELYSSGALVASAAADSTGTAKLLVAHYPILRGASLVLKDASGKQVLSRSLDLVVGGDIYSFSP
;
A
#
# COMPACT_ATOMS: atom_id res chain seq x y z
N MET A 1 -12.72 14.12 -33.02
CA MET A 1 -12.94 13.10 -31.97
C MET A 1 -13.99 12.14 -32.51
N PRO A 2 -13.77 10.81 -32.50
CA PRO A 2 -14.81 9.89 -32.94
C PRO A 2 -16.04 10.00 -32.03
N ASP A 3 -17.22 9.91 -32.64
CA ASP A 3 -18.50 10.03 -31.98
C ASP A 3 -18.62 8.97 -30.86
N PRO A 4 -19.05 9.35 -29.63
CA PRO A 4 -19.27 8.41 -28.53
C PRO A 4 -20.11 7.19 -28.92
N VAL A 5 -21.07 7.36 -29.84
CA VAL A 5 -21.95 6.28 -30.33
C VAL A 5 -21.17 5.22 -31.10
N VAL A 6 -20.22 5.64 -31.95
CA VAL A 6 -19.38 4.73 -32.75
C VAL A 6 -18.48 3.89 -31.85
N THR A 7 -17.96 4.50 -30.78
CA THR A 7 -17.11 3.81 -29.80
C THR A 7 -17.89 2.74 -29.04
N HIS A 8 -19.14 3.01 -28.68
CA HIS A 8 -20.01 2.05 -28.00
C HIS A 8 -20.42 0.87 -28.90
N VAL A 9 -20.71 1.12 -30.18
CA VAL A 9 -21.06 0.06 -31.16
C VAL A 9 -19.87 -0.89 -31.38
N ILE A 10 -18.67 -0.34 -31.55
CA ILE A 10 -17.45 -1.15 -31.71
C ILE A 10 -17.18 -1.99 -30.46
N GLY A 11 -17.36 -1.42 -29.26
CA GLY A 11 -17.23 -2.16 -28.00
C GLY A 11 -18.22 -3.31 -27.87
N THR A 12 -19.46 -3.13 -28.32
CA THR A 12 -20.51 -4.17 -28.26
C THR A 12 -20.21 -5.32 -29.23
N ILE A 13 -19.77 -5.02 -30.45
CA ILE A 13 -19.38 -6.04 -31.45
C ILE A 13 -18.18 -6.85 -30.95
N ALA A 14 -17.20 -6.21 -30.32
CA ALA A 14 -16.04 -6.89 -29.73
C ALA A 14 -16.44 -7.86 -28.61
N LEU A 15 -17.39 -7.47 -27.76
CA LEU A 15 -17.94 -8.33 -26.70
C LEU A 15 -18.69 -9.55 -27.28
N LEU A 16 -19.54 -9.34 -28.28
CA LEU A 16 -20.26 -10.44 -28.95
C LEU A 16 -19.30 -11.41 -29.65
N GLY A 17 -18.27 -10.89 -30.32
CA GLY A 17 -17.22 -11.72 -30.94
C GLY A 17 -16.47 -12.55 -29.90
N SER A 18 -16.18 -11.98 -28.73
CA SER A 18 -15.52 -12.69 -27.62
C SER A 18 -16.40 -13.80 -27.05
N ALA A 19 -17.71 -13.57 -26.91
CA ALA A 19 -18.65 -14.58 -26.43
C ALA A 19 -18.77 -15.77 -27.39
N LEU A 20 -18.83 -15.51 -28.70
CA LEU A 20 -18.86 -16.56 -29.73
C LEU A 20 -17.60 -17.43 -29.73
N LEU A 21 -16.42 -16.81 -29.57
CA LEU A 21 -15.15 -17.53 -29.45
C LEU A 21 -15.13 -18.42 -28.20
N MET A 22 -15.70 -17.95 -27.09
CA MET A 22 -15.78 -18.72 -25.85
C MET A 22 -16.67 -19.97 -26.00
N VAL A 23 -17.84 -19.84 -26.64
CA VAL A 23 -18.74 -20.97 -26.90
C VAL A 23 -18.06 -22.01 -27.81
N ALA A 24 -17.38 -21.55 -28.87
CA ALA A 24 -16.63 -22.45 -29.75
C ALA A 24 -15.52 -23.22 -29.02
N ALA A 25 -14.78 -22.55 -28.13
CA ALA A 25 -13.74 -23.17 -27.32
C ALA A 25 -14.29 -24.25 -26.36
N ILE A 26 -15.43 -23.98 -25.71
CA ILE A 26 -16.09 -24.94 -24.80
C ILE A 26 -16.56 -26.18 -25.55
N SER A 27 -17.17 -26.03 -26.72
CA SER A 27 -17.63 -27.16 -27.54
C SER A 27 -16.48 -28.06 -27.99
N VAL A 28 -15.33 -27.47 -28.38
CA VAL A 28 -14.13 -28.24 -28.72
C VAL A 28 -13.59 -29.01 -27.50
N ALA A 29 -13.58 -28.39 -26.32
CA ALA A 29 -13.13 -29.06 -25.10
C ALA A 29 -14.03 -30.24 -24.71
N GLN A 30 -15.36 -30.10 -24.82
CA GLN A 30 -16.31 -31.20 -24.57
C GLN A 30 -16.09 -32.37 -25.53
N GLN A 31 -15.84 -32.10 -26.82
CA GLN A 31 -15.56 -33.15 -27.81
C GLN A 31 -14.26 -33.89 -27.49
N VAL A 32 -13.21 -33.19 -27.03
CA VAL A 32 -11.95 -33.81 -26.60
C VAL A 32 -12.15 -34.71 -25.39
N ASN A 33 -12.90 -34.25 -24.38
CA ASN A 33 -13.19 -35.03 -23.17
C ASN A 33 -13.99 -36.30 -23.48
N TYR A 34 -15.02 -36.20 -24.32
CA TYR A 34 -15.80 -37.36 -24.78
C TYR A 34 -14.89 -38.40 -25.45
N MET A 35 -13.99 -37.95 -26.32
CA MET A 35 -13.04 -38.82 -26.98
C MET A 35 -12.04 -39.47 -26.01
N GLN A 36 -11.61 -38.78 -24.95
CA GLN A 36 -10.75 -39.37 -23.92
C GLN A 36 -11.46 -40.47 -23.13
N ALA A 37 -12.72 -40.26 -22.75
CA ALA A 37 -13.52 -41.25 -22.02
C ALA A 37 -13.71 -42.54 -22.84
N VAL A 38 -14.02 -42.42 -24.13
CA VAL A 38 -14.15 -43.58 -25.03
C VAL A 38 -12.84 -44.36 -25.17
N ASN A 39 -11.68 -43.67 -25.18
CA ASN A 39 -10.37 -44.34 -25.19
C ASN A 39 -10.11 -45.14 -23.92
N LEU A 40 -10.47 -44.58 -22.76
CA LEU A 40 -10.28 -45.24 -21.48
C LEU A 40 -11.12 -46.53 -21.42
N MET A 41 -12.40 -46.44 -21.79
CA MET A 41 -13.29 -47.59 -21.84
C MET A 41 -12.78 -48.68 -22.81
N LEU A 42 -12.28 -48.30 -23.99
CA LEU A 42 -11.65 -49.25 -24.92
C LEU A 42 -10.41 -49.92 -24.33
N ALA A 43 -9.59 -49.18 -23.56
CA ALA A 43 -8.42 -49.72 -22.91
C ALA A 43 -8.77 -50.71 -21.81
N GLU A 44 -9.75 -50.38 -20.96
CA GLU A 44 -10.25 -51.27 -19.90
C GLU A 44 -10.78 -52.58 -20.47
N VAL A 45 -11.54 -52.51 -21.58
CA VAL A 45 -12.06 -53.70 -22.25
C VAL A 45 -10.93 -54.55 -22.86
N ALA A 46 -9.95 -53.92 -23.51
CA ALA A 46 -8.79 -54.62 -24.04
C ALA A 46 -7.98 -55.30 -22.92
N GLU A 47 -7.78 -54.62 -21.78
CA GLU A 47 -7.08 -55.15 -20.62
C GLU A 47 -7.84 -56.28 -19.95
N SER A 48 -9.16 -56.15 -19.76
CA SER A 48 -10.01 -57.20 -19.19
C SER A 48 -9.94 -58.46 -20.03
N CYS A 49 -10.10 -58.32 -21.35
CA CYS A 49 -9.96 -59.43 -22.28
C CYS A 49 -8.56 -60.07 -22.22
N ALA A 50 -7.51 -59.26 -22.07
CA ALA A 50 -6.14 -59.77 -21.98
C ALA A 50 -5.88 -60.52 -20.66
N ARG A 51 -6.46 -60.06 -19.55
CA ARG A 51 -6.41 -60.73 -18.25
C ARG A 51 -7.14 -62.06 -18.27
N GLU A 52 -8.36 -62.08 -18.81
CA GLU A 52 -9.14 -63.31 -18.97
C GLU A 52 -8.46 -64.31 -19.91
N LEU A 53 -7.76 -63.83 -20.95
CA LEU A 53 -6.96 -64.69 -21.81
C LEU A 53 -5.81 -65.36 -21.04
N VAL A 54 -5.08 -64.59 -20.23
CA VAL A 54 -4.02 -65.12 -19.37
C VAL A 54 -4.56 -66.15 -18.38
N GLU A 55 -5.71 -65.85 -17.76
CA GLU A 55 -6.38 -66.74 -16.83
C GLU A 55 -6.81 -68.05 -17.51
N LEU A 56 -7.47 -67.95 -18.66
CA LEU A 56 -7.90 -69.11 -19.45
C LEU A 56 -6.72 -70.01 -19.81
N VAL A 57 -5.61 -69.44 -20.29
CA VAL A 57 -4.41 -70.21 -20.63
C VAL A 57 -3.83 -70.88 -19.38
N SER A 58 -3.79 -70.17 -18.26
CA SER A 58 -3.28 -70.72 -16.99
C SER A 58 -4.12 -71.90 -16.50
N VAL A 59 -5.45 -71.77 -16.58
CA VAL A 59 -6.37 -72.87 -16.22
C VAL A 59 -6.21 -74.04 -17.18
N HIS A 60 -6.08 -73.77 -18.49
CA HIS A 60 -5.92 -74.80 -19.50
C HIS A 60 -4.64 -75.63 -19.30
N THR A 61 -3.51 -74.97 -19.02
CA THR A 61 -2.22 -75.66 -18.82
C THR A 61 -2.17 -76.45 -17.51
N LEU A 62 -2.95 -76.07 -16.50
CA LEU A 62 -3.05 -76.80 -15.23
C LEU A 62 -4.07 -77.95 -15.28
N GLY A 63 -5.12 -77.84 -16.10
CA GLY A 63 -6.30 -78.71 -16.08
C GLY A 63 -6.26 -79.97 -16.96
N GLY A 64 -5.25 -80.13 -17.83
CA GLY A 64 -5.03 -81.36 -18.62
C GLY A 64 -6.13 -81.74 -19.64
N SER A 65 -7.14 -80.90 -19.87
CA SER A 65 -8.21 -81.16 -20.84
C SER A 65 -7.82 -80.74 -22.26
N GLY A 66 -8.39 -81.39 -23.29
CA GLY A 66 -8.11 -81.06 -24.69
C GLY A 66 -8.61 -79.68 -25.11
N VAL A 67 -9.69 -79.17 -24.48
CA VAL A 67 -10.28 -77.84 -24.73
C VAL A 67 -10.71 -77.23 -23.39
N THR A 68 -10.54 -75.92 -23.24
CA THR A 68 -11.06 -75.11 -22.12
C THR A 68 -11.69 -73.85 -22.69
N TYR A 69 -12.81 -73.39 -22.12
CA TYR A 69 -13.44 -72.14 -22.52
C TYR A 69 -13.89 -71.34 -21.29
N MET A 70 -14.01 -70.02 -21.46
CA MET A 70 -14.40 -69.06 -20.43
C MET A 70 -15.28 -67.97 -21.06
N PHE A 71 -16.42 -67.63 -20.45
CA PHE A 71 -17.22 -66.51 -20.91
C PHE A 71 -16.52 -65.19 -20.66
N LEU A 72 -16.58 -64.29 -21.65
CA LEU A 72 -15.96 -62.98 -21.56
C LEU A 72 -16.79 -62.04 -20.68
N THR A 73 -16.15 -61.33 -19.75
CA THR A 73 -16.87 -60.42 -18.82
C THR A 73 -16.90 -58.96 -19.28
N VAL A 74 -16.58 -58.72 -20.55
CA VAL A 74 -16.63 -57.38 -21.16
C VAL A 74 -18.07 -56.94 -21.46
N PRO A 75 -18.37 -55.64 -21.42
CA PRO A 75 -19.69 -55.11 -21.79
C PRO A 75 -20.02 -55.42 -23.25
N SER A 76 -21.31 -55.52 -23.56
CA SER A 76 -21.80 -55.83 -24.90
C SER A 76 -21.73 -54.63 -25.87
N SER A 77 -21.54 -53.41 -25.38
CA SER A 77 -21.28 -52.21 -26.19
C SER A 77 -20.48 -51.18 -25.38
N LEU A 78 -19.84 -50.23 -26.07
CA LEU A 78 -19.10 -49.13 -25.44
C LEU A 78 -19.70 -47.80 -25.87
N ALA A 79 -20.18 -47.00 -24.91
CA ALA A 79 -20.92 -45.76 -25.17
C ALA A 79 -22.08 -45.93 -26.17
N GLY A 80 -22.77 -47.08 -26.10
CA GLY A 80 -23.86 -47.45 -27.01
C GLY A 80 -23.42 -47.84 -28.43
N GLN A 81 -22.11 -47.90 -28.70
CA GLN A 81 -21.56 -48.30 -30.00
C GLN A 81 -21.04 -49.75 -29.97
N PRO A 82 -21.21 -50.51 -31.08
CA PRO A 82 -20.60 -51.81 -31.23
C PRO A 82 -19.08 -51.70 -31.37
N PHE A 83 -18.36 -52.67 -30.83
CA PHE A 83 -16.89 -52.72 -30.90
C PHE A 83 -16.41 -54.14 -31.19
N ASN A 84 -15.24 -54.25 -31.80
CA ASN A 84 -14.60 -55.50 -32.18
C ASN A 84 -13.42 -55.78 -31.26
N LEU A 85 -13.32 -57.00 -30.75
CA LEU A 85 -12.12 -57.52 -30.10
C LEU A 85 -11.38 -58.43 -31.07
N SER A 86 -10.07 -58.35 -31.11
CA SER A 86 -9.24 -59.29 -31.88
C SER A 86 -7.93 -59.61 -31.18
N ILE A 87 -7.40 -60.80 -31.44
CA ILE A 87 -6.12 -61.26 -30.92
C ILE A 87 -5.18 -61.61 -32.07
N VAL A 88 -3.91 -61.24 -31.93
CA VAL A 88 -2.90 -61.42 -32.97
C VAL A 88 -1.58 -61.87 -32.35
N ASN A 89 -0.95 -62.88 -32.95
CA ASN A 89 0.40 -63.30 -32.54
C ASN A 89 1.45 -62.27 -32.95
N ARG A 90 2.33 -61.92 -32.00
CA ARG A 90 3.50 -61.07 -32.24
C ARG A 90 4.84 -61.81 -32.13
N GLY A 91 4.82 -62.99 -31.54
CA GLY A 91 5.95 -63.89 -31.35
C GLY A 91 5.51 -65.09 -30.52
N ASP A 92 6.46 -65.97 -30.19
CA ASP A 92 6.18 -67.12 -29.34
C ASP A 92 5.74 -66.64 -27.95
N ASN A 93 4.55 -67.08 -27.52
CA ASN A 93 3.92 -66.66 -26.27
C ASN A 93 3.66 -65.16 -26.15
N VAL A 94 3.53 -64.42 -27.25
CA VAL A 94 3.20 -62.98 -27.21
C VAL A 94 1.94 -62.73 -28.02
N ILE A 95 0.84 -62.41 -27.33
CA ILE A 95 -0.47 -62.15 -27.94
C ILE A 95 -0.85 -60.68 -27.74
N GLU A 96 -1.16 -59.99 -28.84
CA GLU A 96 -1.71 -58.65 -28.84
C GLU A 96 -3.24 -58.71 -28.91
N VAL A 97 -3.90 -58.23 -27.86
CA VAL A 97 -5.36 -57.98 -27.80
C VAL A 97 -5.64 -56.57 -28.32
N ARG A 98 -6.61 -56.46 -29.23
CA ARG A 98 -7.01 -55.21 -29.88
C ARG A 98 -8.50 -54.98 -29.64
N ALA A 99 -8.85 -53.85 -29.05
CA ALA A 99 -10.23 -53.38 -29.00
C ALA A 99 -10.41 -52.23 -29.98
N GLN A 100 -11.41 -52.32 -30.87
CA GLN A 100 -11.64 -51.33 -31.92
C GLN A 100 -13.12 -50.94 -32.04
N LEU A 101 -13.40 -49.64 -32.07
CA LEU A 101 -14.71 -49.14 -32.51
C LEU A 101 -14.78 -49.11 -34.03
N GLN A 102 -15.98 -49.34 -34.59
CA GLN A 102 -16.19 -49.43 -36.04
C GLN A 102 -15.63 -48.24 -36.83
N LEU A 103 -15.63 -47.04 -36.24
CA LEU A 103 -15.30 -45.83 -37.00
C LEU A 103 -13.80 -45.48 -36.99
N TYR A 104 -13.08 -45.25 -35.89
CA TYR A 104 -11.68 -44.73 -36.01
C TYR A 104 -10.70 -44.99 -34.85
N ARG A 105 -10.99 -45.85 -33.86
CA ARG A 105 -10.10 -46.00 -32.69
C ARG A 105 -9.80 -47.43 -32.30
N GLN A 106 -8.52 -47.70 -32.07
CA GLN A 106 -7.99 -49.00 -31.69
C GLN A 106 -7.05 -48.85 -30.48
N VAL A 107 -7.32 -49.61 -29.41
CA VAL A 107 -6.38 -49.79 -28.29
C VAL A 107 -5.74 -51.17 -28.38
N ARG A 108 -4.46 -51.27 -28.00
CA ARG A 108 -3.65 -52.50 -28.09
C ARG A 108 -3.07 -52.83 -26.72
N VAL A 109 -3.26 -54.06 -26.27
CA VAL A 109 -2.67 -54.60 -25.04
C VAL A 109 -1.90 -55.86 -25.41
N VAL A 110 -0.64 -55.96 -25.00
CA VAL A 110 0.21 -57.13 -25.30
C VAL A 110 0.36 -57.95 -24.03
N VAL A 111 0.06 -59.25 -24.10
CA VAL A 111 0.21 -60.20 -23.00
C VAL A 111 1.12 -61.35 -23.37
N THR A 112 1.77 -61.92 -22.35
CA THR A 112 2.64 -63.09 -22.49
C THR A 112 2.11 -64.27 -21.67
N PRO A 113 1.10 -65.01 -22.18
CA PRO A 113 0.47 -66.08 -21.43
C PRO A 113 1.34 -67.35 -21.50
N ASN A 114 2.45 -67.44 -20.76
CA ASN A 114 3.27 -68.66 -20.69
C ASN A 114 3.38 -69.18 -19.25
N PHE A 115 2.72 -70.31 -18.97
CA PHE A 115 2.69 -70.93 -17.64
C PHE A 115 2.94 -72.46 -17.69
N GLY A 116 3.47 -73.04 -18.79
CA GLY A 116 3.55 -74.51 -18.93
C GLY A 116 4.21 -75.05 -20.20
N ARG A 117 3.97 -76.34 -20.51
CA ARG A 117 4.60 -77.06 -21.64
C ARG A 117 3.98 -76.64 -22.98
N GLY A 118 4.65 -75.75 -23.71
CA GLY A 118 4.33 -75.44 -25.10
C GLY A 118 4.18 -73.95 -25.40
N PRO A 119 4.46 -73.48 -26.63
CA PRO A 119 4.18 -72.10 -27.02
C PRO A 119 2.66 -71.85 -27.18
N VAL A 120 2.21 -70.65 -26.82
CA VAL A 120 0.81 -70.21 -26.94
C VAL A 120 0.66 -69.27 -28.13
N TYR A 121 -0.32 -69.56 -28.97
CA TYR A 121 -0.64 -68.81 -30.19
C TYR A 121 -2.12 -68.48 -30.28
N ALA A 122 -2.47 -67.28 -30.75
CA ALA A 122 -3.80 -66.96 -31.25
C ALA A 122 -4.13 -67.80 -32.49
N VAL A 123 -5.38 -68.23 -32.64
CA VAL A 123 -5.90 -68.90 -33.84
C VAL A 123 -5.69 -67.99 -35.06
N ALA A 124 -5.32 -68.58 -36.21
CA ALA A 124 -5.17 -67.83 -37.46
C ALA A 124 -6.51 -67.78 -38.22
N GLY A 125 -7.26 -66.68 -38.08
CA GLY A 125 -8.58 -66.53 -38.69
C GLY A 125 -9.66 -67.25 -37.90
N THR A 126 -10.49 -68.04 -38.58
CA THR A 126 -11.54 -68.86 -37.94
C THR A 126 -11.24 -70.33 -38.18
N THR A 127 -11.27 -71.15 -37.13
CA THR A 127 -11.02 -72.58 -37.18
C THR A 127 -12.00 -73.30 -36.27
N GLU A 128 -12.47 -74.47 -36.69
CA GLU A 128 -13.35 -75.30 -35.87
C GLU A 128 -12.53 -76.23 -34.98
N VAL A 129 -12.74 -76.14 -33.68
CA VAL A 129 -12.04 -76.99 -32.71
C VAL A 129 -13.01 -77.48 -31.65
N GLY A 130 -13.09 -78.81 -31.49
CA GLY A 130 -14.01 -79.43 -30.51
C GLY A 130 -15.50 -79.16 -30.78
N GLY A 131 -15.90 -78.94 -32.03
CA GLY A 131 -17.27 -78.60 -32.42
C GLY A 131 -17.67 -77.14 -32.22
N VAL A 132 -16.70 -76.26 -31.89
CA VAL A 132 -16.90 -74.82 -31.69
C VAL A 132 -16.11 -74.05 -32.75
N GLN A 133 -16.75 -73.07 -33.39
CA GLN A 133 -16.10 -72.15 -34.32
C GLN A 133 -15.33 -71.10 -33.51
N VAL A 134 -14.00 -71.18 -33.53
CA VAL A 134 -13.09 -70.30 -32.79
C VAL A 134 -12.45 -69.33 -33.79
N SER A 135 -12.61 -68.03 -33.54
CA SER A 135 -12.06 -66.96 -34.37
C SER A 135 -11.06 -66.09 -33.61
N ASN A 136 -10.13 -65.47 -34.33
CA ASN A 136 -9.22 -64.49 -33.75
C ASN A 136 -9.87 -63.12 -33.48
N HIS A 137 -11.17 -62.96 -33.75
CA HIS A 137 -11.91 -61.74 -33.43
C HIS A 137 -13.38 -62.01 -33.09
N ILE A 138 -14.02 -61.04 -32.44
CA ILE A 138 -15.44 -61.08 -32.10
C ILE A 138 -16.04 -59.66 -32.08
N LEU A 139 -17.18 -59.49 -32.75
CA LEU A 139 -17.95 -58.26 -32.73
C LEU A 139 -18.97 -58.29 -31.58
N LEU A 140 -18.99 -57.23 -30.79
CA LEU A 140 -19.93 -57.02 -29.70
C LEU A 140 -20.89 -55.86 -30.05
N PRO A 141 -22.19 -55.99 -29.75
CA PRO A 141 -22.84 -57.10 -29.02
C PRO A 141 -22.97 -58.37 -29.87
N THR A 142 -22.96 -59.53 -29.22
CA THR A 142 -23.33 -60.81 -29.85
C THR A 142 -24.84 -60.86 -30.12
N PRO A 143 -25.33 -61.73 -31.03
CA PRO A 143 -26.76 -61.95 -31.23
C PRO A 143 -27.48 -62.29 -29.92
N GLN A 144 -28.75 -61.91 -29.81
CA GLN A 144 -29.56 -62.10 -28.61
C GLN A 144 -29.55 -63.57 -28.15
N GLY A 145 -29.28 -63.81 -26.86
CA GLY A 145 -29.16 -65.16 -26.27
C GLY A 145 -27.76 -65.79 -26.35
N TRP A 146 -26.84 -65.19 -27.12
CA TRP A 146 -25.45 -65.65 -27.23
C TRP A 146 -24.52 -64.77 -26.40
N LYS A 147 -23.53 -65.37 -25.75
CA LYS A 147 -22.45 -64.67 -25.04
C LYS A 147 -21.11 -64.93 -25.72
N ALA A 148 -20.24 -63.92 -25.69
CA ALA A 148 -18.84 -64.06 -26.11
C ALA A 148 -18.07 -64.94 -25.13
N MET A 149 -17.18 -65.77 -25.65
CA MET A 149 -16.27 -66.60 -24.85
C MET A 149 -14.87 -66.63 -25.46
N LEU A 150 -13.87 -66.84 -24.61
CA LEU A 150 -12.52 -67.22 -24.99
C LEU A 150 -12.39 -68.76 -24.93
N VAL A 151 -11.63 -69.33 -25.85
CA VAL A 151 -11.40 -70.76 -25.99
C VAL A 151 -9.90 -71.02 -26.12
N ALA A 152 -9.40 -72.01 -25.39
CA ALA A 152 -8.03 -72.52 -25.43
C ALA A 152 -8.05 -74.02 -25.78
N VAL A 153 -7.15 -74.44 -26.67
CA VAL A 153 -7.08 -75.83 -27.14
C VAL A 153 -5.65 -76.25 -27.47
N ASN A 154 -5.31 -77.50 -27.15
CA ASN A 154 -4.03 -78.10 -27.54
C ASN A 154 -4.02 -78.46 -29.03
N GLN A 155 -2.99 -78.01 -29.75
CA GLN A 155 -2.65 -78.44 -31.11
C GLN A 155 -1.19 -78.90 -31.16
N GLY A 156 -0.97 -80.22 -31.09
CA GLY A 156 0.37 -80.77 -30.92
C GLY A 156 0.96 -80.34 -29.57
N ASP A 157 2.16 -79.76 -29.60
CA ASP A 157 2.85 -79.22 -28.42
C ASP A 157 2.53 -77.74 -28.14
N ALA A 158 1.58 -77.13 -28.85
CA ALA A 158 1.21 -75.71 -28.70
C ALA A 158 -0.23 -75.54 -28.20
N VAL A 159 -0.52 -74.41 -27.54
CA VAL A 159 -1.88 -74.02 -27.14
C VAL A 159 -2.39 -72.94 -28.08
N LEU A 160 -3.51 -73.19 -28.75
CA LEU A 160 -4.23 -72.18 -29.52
C LEU A 160 -5.30 -71.48 -28.69
N VAL A 161 -5.40 -70.15 -28.81
CA VAL A 161 -6.47 -69.36 -28.19
C VAL A 161 -7.27 -68.53 -29.19
N GLY A 162 -8.56 -68.35 -28.94
CA GLY A 162 -9.43 -67.52 -29.76
C GLY A 162 -10.78 -67.24 -29.10
N PHE A 163 -11.62 -66.48 -29.79
CA PHE A 163 -12.98 -66.14 -29.39
C PHE A 163 -14.00 -67.08 -30.02
N ALA A 164 -15.11 -67.31 -29.33
CA ALA A 164 -16.27 -67.99 -29.87
C ALA A 164 -17.55 -67.40 -29.25
N THR A 165 -18.70 -67.86 -29.71
CA THR A 165 -20.00 -67.54 -29.12
C THR A 165 -20.69 -68.81 -28.65
N ALA A 166 -21.32 -68.78 -27.48
CA ALA A 166 -22.15 -69.87 -26.98
C ALA A 166 -23.51 -69.33 -26.51
N LEU A 167 -24.55 -70.16 -26.65
CA LEU A 167 -25.84 -69.93 -26.00
C LEU A 167 -25.60 -69.86 -24.49
N GLY A 168 -25.94 -68.72 -23.89
CA GLY A 168 -25.88 -68.60 -22.43
C GLY A 168 -26.89 -69.54 -21.76
N PRO A 169 -26.71 -69.90 -20.48
CA PRO A 169 -27.78 -70.55 -19.73
C PRO A 169 -29.06 -69.70 -19.83
N LEU A 170 -30.20 -70.35 -20.09
CA LEU A 170 -31.53 -69.73 -19.99
C LEU A 170 -31.64 -69.11 -18.60
N GLU A 171 -31.56 -67.78 -18.51
CA GLU A 171 -31.79 -67.06 -17.26
C GLU A 171 -33.17 -67.45 -16.75
N GLU A 172 -33.25 -67.94 -15.51
CA GLU A 172 -34.49 -67.99 -14.74
C GLU A 172 -35.20 -66.65 -14.92
N ALA A 173 -36.53 -66.67 -15.09
CA ALA A 173 -37.32 -65.45 -15.18
C ALA A 173 -37.10 -64.62 -13.91
N THR A 174 -36.15 -63.69 -13.97
CA THR A 174 -35.83 -62.75 -12.92
C THR A 174 -37.04 -61.85 -12.76
N ALA A 175 -37.45 -61.58 -11.51
CA ALA A 175 -38.53 -60.63 -11.26
C ALA A 175 -38.22 -59.29 -11.97
N PRO A 176 -39.22 -58.56 -12.50
CA PRO A 176 -38.99 -57.25 -13.08
C PRO A 176 -38.25 -56.37 -12.07
N PHE A 177 -37.29 -55.59 -12.54
CA PHE A 177 -36.55 -54.63 -11.72
C PHE A 177 -36.35 -53.35 -12.52
N PHE A 178 -36.95 -52.25 -12.07
CA PHE A 178 -37.02 -51.01 -12.82
C PHE A 178 -35.99 -49.98 -12.34
N LYS A 179 -35.41 -49.24 -13.28
CA LYS A 179 -34.48 -48.15 -12.98
C LYS A 179 -34.85 -46.89 -13.77
N LEU A 180 -34.85 -45.74 -13.12
CA LEU A 180 -34.92 -44.45 -13.81
C LEU A 180 -33.58 -44.21 -14.52
N VAL A 181 -33.64 -44.04 -15.84
CA VAL A 181 -32.44 -43.88 -16.68
C VAL A 181 -32.34 -42.49 -17.31
N ASP A 182 -33.44 -41.76 -17.36
CA ASP A 182 -33.51 -40.38 -17.83
C ASP A 182 -34.72 -39.69 -17.17
N TRP A 183 -34.60 -38.43 -16.73
CA TRP A 183 -35.72 -37.65 -16.21
C TRP A 183 -35.42 -36.15 -16.26
N THR A 184 -36.48 -35.35 -16.29
CA THR A 184 -36.35 -33.89 -16.16
C THR A 184 -35.83 -33.56 -14.76
N THR A 185 -34.58 -33.12 -14.68
CA THR A 185 -33.92 -32.81 -13.42
C THR A 185 -34.30 -31.45 -12.85
N LEU A 186 -34.90 -30.57 -13.66
CA LEU A 186 -35.31 -29.22 -13.27
C LEU A 186 -36.67 -28.87 -13.90
N VAL A 187 -37.63 -28.48 -13.07
CA VAL A 187 -38.95 -28.00 -13.49
C VAL A 187 -39.15 -26.58 -12.96
N GLU A 188 -39.40 -25.62 -13.84
CA GLU A 188 -39.50 -24.20 -13.45
C GLU A 188 -40.79 -23.55 -13.96
N GLY A 189 -41.34 -22.64 -13.17
CA GLY A 189 -42.53 -21.88 -13.56
C GLY A 189 -43.01 -20.95 -12.46
N SER A 190 -44.05 -20.17 -12.75
CA SER A 190 -44.68 -19.32 -11.75
C SER A 190 -45.42 -20.14 -10.70
N ALA A 191 -45.66 -19.55 -9.54
CA ALA A 191 -46.48 -20.14 -8.48
C ALA A 191 -47.81 -20.70 -9.02
N ASP A 192 -48.19 -21.89 -8.53
CA ASP A 192 -49.38 -22.65 -8.93
C ASP A 192 -49.47 -23.09 -10.41
N SER A 193 -48.48 -22.81 -11.24
CA SER A 193 -48.49 -23.22 -12.66
C SER A 193 -48.32 -24.73 -12.84
N LYS A 194 -48.79 -25.29 -13.96
CA LYS A 194 -48.57 -26.70 -14.32
C LYS A 194 -47.43 -26.80 -15.34
N GLN A 195 -46.40 -27.58 -15.01
CA GLN A 195 -45.22 -27.73 -15.84
C GLN A 195 -45.00 -29.19 -16.28
N PRO A 196 -44.49 -29.44 -17.49
CA PRO A 196 -44.22 -30.79 -17.98
C PRO A 196 -43.00 -31.41 -17.26
N PHE A 197 -43.12 -32.69 -16.93
CA PHE A 197 -42.06 -33.55 -16.40
C PHE A 197 -41.96 -34.81 -17.27
N GLY A 198 -40.81 -35.03 -17.90
CA GLY A 198 -40.54 -36.21 -18.72
C GLY A 198 -39.60 -37.19 -18.01
N PHE A 199 -39.74 -38.48 -18.29
CA PHE A 199 -38.90 -39.54 -17.71
C PHE A 199 -38.75 -40.74 -18.65
N ALA A 200 -37.75 -41.58 -18.39
CA ALA A 200 -37.53 -42.87 -19.01
C ALA A 200 -37.16 -43.91 -17.96
N VAL A 201 -37.77 -45.09 -18.05
CA VAL A 201 -37.55 -46.22 -17.16
C VAL A 201 -36.98 -47.38 -17.96
N TRP A 202 -35.98 -48.06 -17.41
CA TRP A 202 -35.38 -49.26 -17.94
C TRP A 202 -35.73 -50.47 -17.07
N ASN A 203 -36.17 -51.57 -17.67
CA ASN A 203 -36.40 -52.82 -16.96
C ASN A 203 -35.18 -53.76 -17.10
N LYS A 204 -34.50 -54.04 -16.00
CA LYS A 204 -33.33 -54.94 -15.93
C LYS A 204 -33.69 -56.41 -15.66
N GLY A 205 -34.93 -56.68 -15.25
CA GLY A 205 -35.42 -58.01 -14.95
C GLY A 205 -36.32 -58.56 -16.06
N GLY A 206 -37.17 -59.52 -15.71
CA GLY A 206 -38.25 -60.01 -16.58
C GLY A 206 -39.30 -58.95 -16.89
N GLY A 207 -40.17 -59.17 -17.88
CA GLY A 207 -41.21 -58.20 -18.25
C GLY A 207 -42.18 -57.87 -17.11
N GLY A 208 -42.60 -56.61 -17.00
CA GLY A 208 -43.52 -56.16 -15.95
C GLY A 208 -43.98 -54.71 -16.10
N SER A 209 -44.70 -54.20 -15.11
CA SER A 209 -45.19 -52.81 -15.08
C SER A 209 -44.64 -52.04 -13.88
N ALA A 210 -44.35 -50.76 -14.10
CA ALA A 210 -43.90 -49.83 -13.08
C ALA A 210 -44.84 -48.63 -12.99
N ARG A 211 -44.94 -48.02 -11.80
CA ARG A 211 -45.58 -46.72 -11.59
C ARG A 211 -44.53 -45.69 -11.21
N VAL A 212 -44.44 -44.62 -11.99
CA VAL A 212 -43.60 -43.47 -11.67
C VAL A 212 -44.43 -42.48 -10.88
N GLU A 213 -44.00 -42.16 -9.66
CA GLU A 213 -44.67 -41.29 -8.70
C GLU A 213 -43.77 -40.08 -8.41
N VAL A 214 -44.32 -38.87 -8.35
CA VAL A 214 -43.59 -37.66 -7.97
C VAL A 214 -44.16 -37.13 -6.67
N TYR A 215 -43.32 -36.97 -5.67
CA TYR A 215 -43.64 -36.44 -4.35
C TYR A 215 -43.00 -35.08 -4.16
N ASP A 216 -43.72 -34.16 -3.51
CA ASP A 216 -43.14 -32.90 -3.08
C ASP A 216 -42.20 -33.08 -1.87
N ASP A 217 -41.64 -31.98 -1.39
CA ASP A 217 -40.69 -31.95 -0.27
C ASP A 217 -41.32 -32.30 1.09
N ASP A 218 -42.65 -32.18 1.21
CA ASP A 218 -43.42 -32.66 2.36
C ASP A 218 -43.80 -34.15 2.25
N GLY A 219 -43.44 -34.81 1.16
CA GLY A 219 -43.74 -36.22 0.90
C GLY A 219 -45.17 -36.46 0.42
N VAL A 220 -45.88 -35.43 -0.05
CA VAL A 220 -47.22 -35.54 -0.63
C VAL A 220 -47.11 -35.89 -2.10
N LEU A 221 -47.93 -36.85 -2.56
CA LEU A 221 -47.96 -37.25 -3.96
C LEU A 221 -48.50 -36.11 -4.84
N VAL A 222 -47.65 -35.59 -5.74
CA VAL A 222 -47.99 -34.53 -6.70
C VAL A 222 -48.68 -35.11 -7.93
N ASN A 223 -48.11 -36.17 -8.53
CA ASN A 223 -48.69 -36.86 -9.70
C ASN A 223 -48.07 -38.27 -9.87
N SER A 224 -48.71 -39.14 -10.67
CA SER A 224 -48.17 -40.47 -11.01
C SER A 224 -48.59 -40.96 -12.41
N MET A 225 -47.82 -41.90 -12.98
CA MET A 225 -48.09 -42.54 -14.28
C MET A 225 -47.62 -44.00 -14.29
N GLU A 226 -48.44 -44.91 -14.83
CA GLU A 226 -48.09 -46.32 -15.00
C GLU A 226 -47.55 -46.61 -16.42
N ILE A 227 -46.55 -47.48 -16.50
CA ILE A 227 -45.88 -47.89 -17.73
C ILE A 227 -45.61 -49.41 -17.70
N SER A 228 -45.67 -50.07 -18.85
CA SER A 228 -45.37 -51.51 -19.00
C SER A 228 -44.18 -51.71 -19.92
N LEU A 229 -43.22 -52.55 -19.52
CA LEU A 229 -41.95 -52.76 -20.22
C LEU A 229 -41.57 -54.25 -20.27
N GLY A 230 -41.11 -54.71 -21.44
CA GLY A 230 -40.43 -56.00 -21.60
C GLY A 230 -39.05 -56.05 -20.93
N ALA A 231 -38.48 -57.24 -20.85
CA ALA A 231 -37.14 -57.43 -20.29
C ALA A 231 -36.07 -56.70 -21.13
N GLY A 232 -35.27 -55.86 -20.49
CA GLY A 232 -34.25 -55.03 -21.15
C GLY A 232 -34.79 -53.77 -21.85
N GLU A 233 -36.11 -53.56 -21.89
CA GLU A 233 -36.73 -52.44 -22.60
C GLU A 233 -36.62 -51.12 -21.83
N VAL A 234 -36.54 -50.00 -22.57
CA VAL A 234 -36.62 -48.63 -22.03
C VAL A 234 -37.86 -47.93 -22.59
N VAL A 235 -38.76 -47.45 -21.73
CA VAL A 235 -39.98 -46.70 -22.12
C VAL A 235 -39.93 -45.28 -21.57
N ARG A 236 -40.35 -44.31 -22.39
CA ARG A 236 -40.44 -42.89 -22.04
C ARG A 236 -41.89 -42.49 -21.71
N GLY A 237 -42.07 -41.63 -20.71
CA GLY A 237 -43.37 -41.08 -20.31
C GLY A 237 -43.27 -39.58 -19.96
N SER A 238 -44.42 -38.92 -19.86
CA SER A 238 -44.51 -37.54 -19.39
C SER A 238 -45.80 -37.25 -18.63
N MET A 239 -45.74 -36.34 -17.66
CA MET A 239 -46.89 -35.89 -16.85
C MET A 239 -46.78 -34.38 -16.54
N LEU A 240 -47.88 -33.77 -16.08
CA LEU A 240 -47.89 -32.35 -15.66
C LEU A 240 -47.82 -32.26 -14.13
N LEU A 241 -46.85 -31.50 -13.61
CA LEU A 241 -46.67 -31.24 -12.18
C LEU A 241 -47.23 -29.85 -11.84
N LYS A 242 -48.04 -29.74 -10.77
CA LYS A 242 -48.52 -28.43 -10.27
C LYS A 242 -47.47 -27.87 -9.31
N LEU A 243 -46.89 -26.72 -9.62
CA LEU A 243 -45.86 -26.09 -8.80
C LEU A 243 -46.43 -25.50 -7.49
N PRO A 244 -45.59 -25.37 -6.42
CA PRO A 244 -45.97 -24.73 -5.18
C PRO A 244 -46.51 -23.30 -5.37
N SER A 245 -47.37 -22.86 -4.45
CA SER A 245 -47.90 -21.49 -4.42
C SER A 245 -46.92 -20.48 -3.83
N VAL A 246 -45.91 -20.97 -3.10
CA VAL A 246 -44.84 -20.16 -2.52
C VAL A 246 -43.64 -20.16 -3.48
N PRO A 247 -43.06 -18.99 -3.78
CA PRO A 247 -41.82 -18.91 -4.54
C PRO A 247 -40.64 -19.53 -3.79
N GLY A 248 -39.77 -20.25 -4.50
CA GLY A 248 -38.65 -20.92 -3.88
C GLY A 248 -38.06 -22.04 -4.73
N THR A 249 -37.00 -22.65 -4.22
CA THR A 249 -36.41 -23.86 -4.79
C THR A 249 -36.74 -25.04 -3.88
N TYR A 250 -37.35 -26.06 -4.46
CA TYR A 250 -37.79 -27.27 -3.79
C TYR A 250 -37.04 -28.47 -4.35
N VAL A 251 -36.84 -29.49 -3.52
CA VAL A 251 -36.26 -30.77 -3.93
C VAL A 251 -37.35 -31.83 -3.82
N TRP A 252 -37.84 -32.27 -4.96
CA TRP A 252 -38.91 -33.25 -5.05
C TRP A 252 -38.34 -34.63 -5.38
N ARG A 253 -39.09 -35.67 -5.03
CA ARG A 253 -38.65 -37.06 -5.15
C ARG A 253 -39.47 -37.78 -6.21
N VAL A 254 -38.78 -38.38 -7.18
CA VAL A 254 -39.35 -39.25 -8.21
C VAL A 254 -39.09 -40.68 -7.79
N VAL A 255 -40.14 -41.50 -7.73
CA VAL A 255 -40.08 -42.89 -7.29
C VAL A 255 -40.54 -43.77 -8.45
N CYS A 256 -39.79 -44.82 -8.75
CA CYS A 256 -40.20 -45.88 -9.67
C CYS A 256 -40.62 -47.10 -8.84
N ARG A 257 -41.93 -47.30 -8.73
CA ARG A 257 -42.53 -48.39 -7.95
C ARG A 257 -42.85 -49.57 -8.85
N ASN A 258 -42.38 -50.74 -8.45
CA ASN A 258 -42.63 -51.98 -9.15
C ASN A 258 -44.00 -52.55 -8.78
N LEU A 259 -44.89 -52.71 -9.75
CA LEU A 259 -46.24 -53.16 -9.47
C LEU A 259 -46.33 -54.68 -9.20
N PHE A 260 -45.28 -55.44 -9.47
CA PHE A 260 -45.24 -56.88 -9.19
C PHE A 260 -45.12 -57.18 -7.70
N ASN A 261 -44.29 -56.44 -6.97
CA ASN A 261 -44.01 -56.64 -5.54
C ASN A 261 -44.34 -55.40 -4.68
N ASN A 262 -44.84 -54.33 -5.31
CA ASN A 262 -45.11 -53.02 -4.73
C ASN A 262 -43.88 -52.31 -4.11
N ALA A 263 -42.67 -52.82 -4.38
CA ALA A 263 -41.43 -52.25 -3.88
C ALA A 263 -41.04 -50.99 -4.66
N GLU A 264 -40.31 -50.11 -4.00
CA GLU A 264 -39.57 -49.04 -4.67
C GLU A 264 -38.29 -49.64 -5.25
N ASP A 265 -38.19 -49.72 -6.57
CA ASP A 265 -37.01 -50.26 -7.23
C ASP A 265 -35.93 -49.19 -7.45
N ASP A 266 -36.35 -47.93 -7.62
CA ASP A 266 -35.45 -46.79 -7.78
C ASP A 266 -36.13 -45.49 -7.32
N ALA A 267 -35.33 -44.53 -6.87
CA ALA A 267 -35.77 -43.17 -6.60
C ALA A 267 -34.68 -42.16 -6.94
N GLN A 268 -35.12 -41.03 -7.47
CA GLN A 268 -34.27 -39.94 -7.91
C GLN A 268 -34.85 -38.61 -7.42
N PHE A 269 -34.04 -37.56 -7.46
CA PHE A 269 -34.48 -36.22 -7.10
C PHE A 269 -34.63 -35.35 -8.35
N LEU A 270 -35.58 -34.42 -8.30
CA LEU A 270 -35.70 -33.31 -9.25
C LEU A 270 -35.77 -31.98 -8.48
N GLN A 271 -35.22 -30.93 -9.07
CA GLN A 271 -35.32 -29.59 -8.54
C GLN A 271 -36.55 -28.91 -9.12
N VAL A 272 -37.35 -28.27 -8.27
CA VAL A 272 -38.48 -27.45 -8.69
C VAL A 272 -38.20 -26.00 -8.32
N SER A 273 -38.24 -25.10 -9.31
CA SER A 273 -38.01 -23.68 -9.12
C SER A 273 -39.28 -22.88 -9.38
N VAL A 274 -39.84 -22.29 -8.33
CA VAL A 274 -41.00 -21.42 -8.42
C VAL A 274 -40.55 -19.97 -8.51
N ARG A 275 -40.74 -19.39 -9.68
CA ARG A 275 -40.29 -18.04 -10.05
C ARG A 275 -41.13 -16.95 -9.40
N ALA A 276 -40.51 -15.84 -8.99
CA ALA A 276 -41.19 -14.67 -8.44
C ALA A 276 -40.49 -13.34 -8.74
N PRO A 277 -41.26 -12.24 -8.91
CA PRO A 277 -40.68 -10.93 -9.03
C PRO A 277 -40.03 -10.53 -7.70
N LYS A 278 -38.84 -9.95 -7.78
CA LYS A 278 -38.18 -9.29 -6.66
C LYS A 278 -37.68 -7.95 -7.16
N ILE A 279 -38.43 -6.90 -6.84
CA ILE A 279 -38.12 -5.56 -7.33
C ILE A 279 -37.37 -4.79 -6.24
N MET A 280 -36.21 -4.27 -6.61
CA MET A 280 -35.34 -3.46 -5.75
C MET A 280 -35.20 -2.05 -6.31
N ILE A 281 -34.80 -1.11 -5.45
CA ILE A 281 -34.45 0.25 -5.83
C ILE A 281 -33.09 0.23 -6.55
N ASP A 282 -33.07 0.62 -7.83
CA ASP A 282 -31.85 0.74 -8.63
C ASP A 282 -31.21 2.12 -8.44
N SER A 283 -32.01 3.19 -8.57
CA SER A 283 -31.61 4.56 -8.24
C SER A 283 -32.79 5.41 -7.79
N TYR A 284 -32.52 6.48 -7.06
CA TYR A 284 -33.56 7.41 -6.60
C TYR A 284 -32.99 8.81 -6.35
N THR A 285 -33.85 9.83 -6.35
CA THR A 285 -33.49 11.17 -5.88
C THR A 285 -33.22 11.14 -4.37
N SER A 286 -31.94 11.08 -3.98
CA SER A 286 -31.51 10.96 -2.58
C SER A 286 -31.65 12.25 -1.77
N SER A 287 -31.77 13.40 -2.45
CA SER A 287 -32.05 14.67 -1.79
C SER A 287 -32.88 15.61 -2.64
N VAL A 288 -33.77 16.36 -1.99
CA VAL A 288 -34.51 17.47 -2.60
C VAL A 288 -34.35 18.74 -1.77
N SER A 289 -34.29 19.90 -2.43
CA SER A 289 -34.20 21.20 -1.76
C SER A 289 -35.05 22.25 -2.45
N GLY A 290 -35.62 23.17 -1.68
CA GLY A 290 -36.46 24.23 -2.23
C GLY A 290 -36.99 25.18 -1.17
N LYS A 291 -37.94 26.02 -1.56
CA LYS A 291 -38.58 26.99 -0.67
C LYS A 291 -39.64 26.29 0.18
N PRO A 292 -40.00 26.84 1.35
CA PRO A 292 -41.16 26.38 2.08
C PRO A 292 -42.39 26.29 1.18
N ASN A 293 -43.10 25.16 1.21
CA ASN A 293 -44.28 24.88 0.39
C ASN A 293 -44.05 24.91 -1.13
N SER A 294 -42.82 24.76 -1.64
CA SER A 294 -42.61 24.54 -3.08
C SER A 294 -42.74 23.07 -3.46
N GLN A 295 -43.12 22.79 -4.70
CA GLN A 295 -43.18 21.43 -5.23
C GLN A 295 -41.78 20.93 -5.63
N ALA A 296 -41.49 19.67 -5.32
CA ALA A 296 -40.32 18.93 -5.78
C ALA A 296 -40.74 17.58 -6.40
N ARG A 297 -39.79 16.90 -7.05
CA ARG A 297 -40.00 15.61 -7.70
C ARG A 297 -38.97 14.61 -7.18
N ILE A 298 -39.42 13.43 -6.78
CA ILE A 298 -38.57 12.30 -6.43
C ILE A 298 -38.71 11.26 -7.55
N ASP A 299 -37.64 11.07 -8.30
CA ASP A 299 -37.57 10.04 -9.34
C ASP A 299 -37.07 8.75 -8.71
N VAL A 300 -37.71 7.64 -9.05
CA VAL A 300 -37.38 6.31 -8.53
C VAL A 300 -37.26 5.37 -9.73
N ALA A 301 -36.06 4.83 -9.91
CA ALA A 301 -35.80 3.74 -10.82
C ALA A 301 -35.66 2.44 -10.01
N VAL A 302 -36.34 1.42 -10.47
CA VAL A 302 -36.39 0.10 -9.85
C VAL A 302 -35.91 -0.94 -10.84
N ARG A 303 -35.41 -2.06 -10.33
CA ARG A 303 -34.97 -3.21 -11.13
C ARG A 303 -35.61 -4.47 -10.60
N ASN A 304 -36.20 -5.25 -11.49
CA ASN A 304 -36.69 -6.58 -11.13
C ASN A 304 -35.53 -7.58 -11.26
N ILE A 305 -34.96 -7.95 -10.12
CA ILE A 305 -33.94 -9.00 -10.03
C ILE A 305 -34.56 -10.39 -9.85
N GLY A 306 -35.88 -10.48 -9.82
CA GLY A 306 -36.62 -11.72 -9.90
C GLY A 306 -36.72 -12.23 -11.34
N ASP A 307 -37.20 -13.46 -11.45
CA ASP A 307 -37.30 -14.25 -12.67
C ASP A 307 -38.75 -14.35 -13.20
N ALA A 308 -39.65 -13.54 -12.64
CA ALA A 308 -41.02 -13.33 -13.10
C ALA A 308 -41.35 -11.82 -13.16
N PRO A 309 -42.26 -11.38 -14.06
CA PRO A 309 -42.69 -9.98 -14.12
C PRO A 309 -43.41 -9.58 -12.83
N GLY A 310 -43.29 -8.30 -12.44
CA GLY A 310 -44.01 -7.77 -11.28
C GLY A 310 -44.27 -6.27 -11.38
N THR A 311 -44.96 -5.72 -10.38
CA THR A 311 -45.33 -4.30 -10.30
C THR A 311 -44.69 -3.68 -9.07
N ALA A 312 -43.89 -2.64 -9.28
CA ALA A 312 -43.32 -1.86 -8.18
C ALA A 312 -44.26 -0.72 -7.81
N VAL A 313 -44.49 -0.52 -6.51
CA VAL A 313 -45.18 0.65 -5.95
C VAL A 313 -44.19 1.41 -5.07
N ALA A 314 -43.76 2.59 -5.53
CA ALA A 314 -42.88 3.48 -4.78
C ALA A 314 -43.73 4.52 -4.02
N GLN A 315 -43.44 4.74 -2.74
CA GLN A 315 -44.20 5.63 -1.86
C GLN A 315 -43.29 6.40 -0.89
N ILE A 316 -43.61 7.67 -0.66
CA ILE A 316 -43.05 8.47 0.46
C ILE A 316 -43.99 8.36 1.65
N GLN A 317 -43.55 7.70 2.72
CA GLN A 317 -44.43 7.32 3.84
C GLN A 317 -45.02 8.53 4.56
N GLU A 318 -44.24 9.57 4.81
CA GLU A 318 -44.65 10.76 5.55
C GLU A 318 -45.71 11.58 4.80
N LEU A 319 -45.79 11.44 3.48
CA LEU A 319 -46.67 12.23 2.61
C LEU A 319 -47.82 11.42 2.01
N GLY A 320 -47.76 10.09 2.07
CA GLY A 320 -48.72 9.20 1.40
C GLY A 320 -48.68 9.24 -0.14
N ALA A 321 -47.75 10.00 -0.74
CA ALA A 321 -47.62 10.15 -2.18
C ALA A 321 -46.93 8.91 -2.78
N SER A 322 -47.44 8.39 -3.91
CA SER A 322 -46.92 7.17 -4.53
C SER A 322 -46.97 7.20 -6.07
N CYS A 323 -46.21 6.30 -6.69
CA CYS A 323 -46.27 5.95 -8.10
C CYS A 323 -46.10 4.43 -8.28
N SER A 324 -46.60 3.88 -9.39
CA SER A 324 -46.47 2.45 -9.71
C SER A 324 -45.93 2.24 -11.12
N VAL A 325 -45.09 1.21 -11.31
CA VAL A 325 -44.52 0.84 -12.62
C VAL A 325 -44.43 -0.68 -12.77
N PRO A 326 -44.90 -1.26 -13.89
CA PRO A 326 -44.66 -2.67 -14.21
C PRO A 326 -43.20 -2.89 -14.64
N VAL A 327 -42.59 -3.98 -14.19
CA VAL A 327 -41.17 -4.29 -14.42
C VAL A 327 -40.99 -5.75 -14.85
N PRO A 328 -40.65 -6.02 -16.13
CA PRO A 328 -40.33 -7.37 -16.61
C PRO A 328 -39.11 -7.98 -15.89
N PRO A 329 -38.95 -9.32 -15.88
CA PRO A 329 -37.79 -9.98 -15.27
C PRO A 329 -36.48 -9.48 -15.89
N GLY A 330 -35.51 -9.11 -15.06
CA GLY A 330 -34.20 -8.62 -15.50
C GLY A 330 -34.18 -7.19 -16.07
N GLU A 331 -35.34 -6.55 -16.21
CA GLU A 331 -35.47 -5.17 -16.70
C GLU A 331 -35.62 -4.15 -15.56
N GLY A 332 -35.55 -2.86 -15.92
CA GLY A 332 -35.78 -1.74 -15.02
C GLY A 332 -37.05 -0.97 -15.40
N GLY A 333 -37.66 -0.33 -14.40
CA GLY A 333 -38.78 0.59 -14.58
C GLY A 333 -38.50 1.89 -13.82
N ALA A 334 -39.09 3.00 -14.24
CA ALA A 334 -38.97 4.27 -13.52
C ALA A 334 -40.33 4.94 -13.36
N CYS A 335 -40.56 5.56 -12.21
CA CYS A 335 -41.70 6.44 -11.97
C CYS A 335 -41.30 7.63 -11.10
N SER A 336 -42.18 8.61 -11.00
CA SER A 336 -41.88 9.88 -10.30
C SER A 336 -42.99 10.26 -9.35
N ILE A 337 -42.60 10.63 -8.13
CA ILE A 337 -43.51 11.03 -7.05
C ILE A 337 -43.44 12.56 -6.91
N PRO A 338 -44.51 13.31 -7.24
CA PRO A 338 -44.58 14.73 -6.93
C PRO A 338 -44.80 14.93 -5.42
N VAL A 339 -44.02 15.81 -4.81
CA VAL A 339 -44.05 16.08 -3.36
C VAL A 339 -44.03 17.58 -3.06
N TRP A 340 -44.60 17.99 -1.93
CA TRP A 340 -44.54 19.37 -1.43
C TRP A 340 -43.55 19.46 -0.27
N LEU A 341 -42.62 20.42 -0.34
CA LEU A 341 -41.65 20.64 0.72
C LEU A 341 -42.31 21.22 1.98
N PRO A 342 -41.85 20.87 3.20
CA PRO A 342 -42.39 21.39 4.46
C PRO A 342 -42.46 22.92 4.51
N GLY A 343 -43.43 23.45 5.26
CA GLY A 343 -43.64 24.90 5.38
C GLY A 343 -42.66 25.63 6.30
N THR A 344 -41.80 24.92 7.01
CA THR A 344 -40.81 25.48 7.94
C THR A 344 -39.41 25.21 7.40
N PRO A 345 -38.49 26.20 7.40
CA PRO A 345 -37.10 25.94 7.05
C PRO A 345 -36.46 24.94 8.01
N GLY A 346 -35.65 24.02 7.47
CA GLY A 346 -35.01 22.96 8.24
C GLY A 346 -34.52 21.81 7.37
N SER A 347 -33.85 20.86 8.02
CA SER A 347 -33.51 19.57 7.43
C SER A 347 -34.51 18.53 7.91
N TYR A 348 -35.06 17.78 6.97
CA TYR A 348 -36.03 16.72 7.20
C TYR A 348 -35.52 15.44 6.55
N THR A 349 -36.02 14.30 7.01
CA THR A 349 -35.75 13.00 6.42
C THR A 349 -37.09 12.34 6.11
N TRP A 350 -37.24 11.86 4.87
CA TRP A 350 -38.40 11.09 4.44
C TRP A 350 -38.02 9.65 4.14
N ALA A 351 -38.93 8.71 4.39
CA ALA A 351 -38.80 7.30 4.05
C ALA A 351 -39.43 7.01 2.68
N LEU A 352 -38.58 6.63 1.72
CA LEU A 352 -38.98 6.04 0.45
C LEU A 352 -39.11 4.53 0.64
N SER A 353 -40.30 4.00 0.38
CA SER A 353 -40.58 2.56 0.36
C SER A 353 -40.94 2.12 -1.06
N VAL A 354 -40.33 1.04 -1.55
CA VAL A 354 -40.72 0.37 -2.79
C VAL A 354 -41.20 -1.02 -2.46
N ARG A 355 -42.47 -1.31 -2.78
CA ARG A 355 -43.08 -2.62 -2.58
C ARG A 355 -43.32 -3.32 -3.92
N THR A 356 -42.95 -4.60 -4.00
CA THR A 356 -43.36 -5.52 -5.07
C THR A 356 -44.78 -5.98 -4.78
N LEU A 357 -45.74 -5.64 -5.64
CA LEU A 357 -47.17 -5.87 -5.38
C LEU A 357 -47.52 -7.36 -5.25
N GLU A 358 -46.86 -8.22 -6.03
CA GLU A 358 -47.17 -9.65 -6.12
C GLU A 358 -46.62 -10.47 -4.95
N THR A 359 -45.48 -10.07 -4.39
CA THR A 359 -44.80 -10.82 -3.31
C THR A 359 -44.87 -10.12 -1.96
N GLY A 360 -45.25 -8.84 -1.94
CA GLY A 360 -45.18 -8.00 -0.74
C GLY A 360 -43.76 -7.62 -0.32
N TYR A 361 -42.73 -8.00 -1.08
CA TYR A 361 -41.34 -7.62 -0.80
C TYR A 361 -41.22 -6.11 -0.76
N GLU A 362 -40.62 -5.57 0.30
CA GLU A 362 -40.48 -4.13 0.53
C GLU A 362 -39.02 -3.75 0.75
N GLU A 363 -38.56 -2.70 0.08
CA GLU A 363 -37.26 -2.09 0.28
C GLU A 363 -37.42 -0.61 0.66
N GLN A 364 -36.65 -0.15 1.67
CA GLN A 364 -36.69 1.22 2.15
C GLN A 364 -35.36 1.96 1.94
N ARG A 365 -35.46 3.27 1.69
CA ARG A 365 -34.35 4.23 1.60
C ARG A 365 -34.76 5.56 2.23
N GLN A 366 -33.77 6.39 2.57
CA GLN A 366 -34.00 7.73 3.12
C GLN A 366 -33.78 8.79 2.05
N VAL A 367 -34.66 9.79 2.01
CA VAL A 367 -34.52 10.99 1.19
C VAL A 367 -34.25 12.18 2.11
N SER A 368 -33.13 12.87 1.89
CA SER A 368 -32.77 14.08 2.62
C SER A 368 -33.49 15.29 2.05
N VAL A 369 -34.17 16.05 2.88
CA VAL A 369 -35.01 17.17 2.44
C VAL A 369 -34.53 18.44 3.10
N TYR A 370 -34.16 19.42 2.29
CA TYR A 370 -33.64 20.70 2.75
C TYR A 370 -34.62 21.82 2.40
N VAL A 371 -35.40 22.24 3.39
CA VAL A 371 -36.24 23.42 3.26
C VAL A 371 -35.42 24.62 3.66
N GLN A 372 -35.08 25.44 2.68
CA GLN A 372 -34.11 26.51 2.86
C GLN A 372 -34.78 27.77 3.47
N GLN A 373 -34.04 28.54 4.29
CA GLN A 373 -34.51 29.80 4.88
C GLN A 373 -34.63 30.89 3.79
N SER A 374 -35.62 31.77 3.91
CA SER A 374 -35.87 32.82 2.91
C SER A 374 -34.84 33.95 2.91
N GLU A 375 -34.04 34.06 3.96
CA GLU A 375 -32.98 35.08 4.11
C GLU A 375 -31.59 34.47 3.84
N ALA A 376 -30.63 35.32 3.45
CA ALA A 376 -29.23 34.91 3.40
C ALA A 376 -28.75 34.43 4.78
N VAL A 377 -28.01 33.32 4.80
CA VAL A 377 -27.38 32.77 6.00
C VAL A 377 -25.91 32.56 5.69
N LEU A 378 -25.03 33.32 6.33
CA LEU A 378 -23.60 33.23 6.11
C LEU A 378 -22.97 32.22 7.08
N SER A 379 -22.02 31.44 6.58
CA SER A 379 -21.19 30.55 7.40
C SER A 379 -19.74 30.55 6.93
N ILE A 380 -18.81 30.22 7.82
CA ILE A 380 -17.39 30.14 7.49
C ILE A 380 -17.07 28.69 7.11
N ALA A 381 -16.88 28.45 5.82
CA ALA A 381 -16.58 27.11 5.28
C ALA A 381 -15.08 26.75 5.42
N TRP A 382 -14.19 27.74 5.40
CA TRP A 382 -12.75 27.56 5.61
C TRP A 382 -12.10 28.84 6.13
N TRP A 383 -11.06 28.72 6.95
CA TRP A 383 -10.25 29.83 7.44
C TRP A 383 -8.84 29.37 7.82
N ASN A 384 -7.88 30.29 7.92
CA ASN A 384 -6.59 30.02 8.56
C ASN A 384 -6.80 29.77 10.07
N SER A 385 -6.74 28.51 10.50
CA SER A 385 -6.89 28.14 11.91
C SER A 385 -5.69 28.49 12.79
N THR A 386 -4.53 28.72 12.17
CA THR A 386 -3.28 29.04 12.86
C THR A 386 -2.48 30.08 12.08
N VAL A 387 -1.90 31.03 12.80
CA VAL A 387 -0.98 32.02 12.27
C VAL A 387 0.25 32.09 13.18
N VAL A 388 1.42 32.05 12.57
CA VAL A 388 2.70 32.19 13.26
C VAL A 388 3.54 33.22 12.52
N GLY A 389 4.16 34.13 13.26
CA GLY A 389 5.06 35.12 12.68
C GLY A 389 5.78 35.94 13.74
N ALA A 390 6.57 36.91 13.29
CA ALA A 390 7.29 37.80 14.17
C ALA A 390 6.36 38.82 14.84
N VAL A 391 6.72 39.28 16.03
CA VAL A 391 6.01 40.37 16.72
C VAL A 391 5.83 41.58 15.79
N GLY A 392 4.60 42.10 15.71
CA GLY A 392 4.25 43.22 14.84
C GLY A 392 4.21 42.93 13.33
N GLN A 393 4.50 41.71 12.88
CA GLN A 393 4.49 41.35 11.45
C GLN A 393 3.06 41.36 10.89
N GLU A 394 2.90 41.92 9.69
CA GLU A 394 1.66 41.77 8.91
C GLU A 394 1.53 40.35 8.33
N VAL A 395 0.39 39.73 8.58
CA VAL A 395 0.01 38.39 8.13
C VAL A 395 -1.22 38.45 7.24
N LYS A 396 -1.25 37.60 6.21
CA LYS A 396 -2.42 37.44 5.34
C LYS A 396 -3.29 36.30 5.85
N LEU A 397 -4.58 36.58 5.95
CA LEU A 397 -5.63 35.64 6.33
C LEU A 397 -6.57 35.48 5.14
N ALA A 398 -6.97 34.26 4.84
CA ALA A 398 -7.98 33.93 3.85
C ALA A 398 -9.17 33.27 4.54
N VAL A 399 -10.37 33.68 4.16
CA VAL A 399 -11.63 33.18 4.72
C VAL A 399 -12.55 32.83 3.57
N LEU A 400 -13.04 31.59 3.53
CA LEU A 400 -14.04 31.14 2.59
C LEU A 400 -15.41 31.26 3.24
N VAL A 401 -16.22 32.19 2.74
CA VAL A 401 -17.57 32.44 3.21
C VAL A 401 -18.56 31.71 2.30
N GLU A 402 -19.55 31.05 2.90
CA GLU A 402 -20.65 30.36 2.21
C GLU A 402 -21.99 31.02 2.55
N ASN A 403 -22.79 31.34 1.53
CA ASN A 403 -24.16 31.81 1.69
C ASN A 403 -25.14 30.67 1.42
N GLY A 404 -25.70 30.10 2.49
CA GLY A 404 -26.69 29.01 2.41
C GLY A 404 -28.12 29.48 2.10
N GLY A 405 -28.36 30.79 1.95
CA GLY A 405 -29.68 31.35 1.65
C GLY A 405 -29.91 31.69 0.17
N TYR A 406 -31.10 32.23 -0.12
CA TYR A 406 -31.58 32.47 -1.50
C TYR A 406 -31.41 33.89 -2.04
N SER A 407 -30.98 34.83 -1.22
CA SER A 407 -30.68 36.19 -1.65
C SER A 407 -29.17 36.40 -1.65
N ALA A 408 -28.65 37.08 -2.67
CA ALA A 408 -27.30 37.61 -2.60
C ALA A 408 -27.20 38.56 -1.39
N VAL A 409 -26.07 38.53 -0.69
CA VAL A 409 -25.83 39.39 0.46
C VAL A 409 -24.39 39.87 0.46
N GLU A 410 -24.16 41.07 0.96
CA GLU A 410 -22.81 41.54 1.26
C GLU A 410 -22.37 40.95 2.60
N ALA A 411 -21.36 40.07 2.56
CA ALA A 411 -20.73 39.51 3.75
C ALA A 411 -19.64 40.47 4.24
N LEU A 412 -19.72 40.87 5.50
CA LEU A 412 -18.64 41.56 6.22
C LEU A 412 -17.85 40.52 7.01
N VAL A 413 -16.54 40.44 6.78
CA VAL A 413 -15.64 39.54 7.52
C VAL A 413 -14.71 40.37 8.39
N GLU A 414 -14.64 40.03 9.67
CA GLU A 414 -13.77 40.68 10.65
C GLU A 414 -12.83 39.67 11.29
N VAL A 415 -11.62 40.13 11.60
CA VAL A 415 -10.70 39.44 12.51
C VAL A 415 -10.58 40.31 13.73
N ALA A 416 -10.92 39.76 14.90
CA ALA A 416 -10.83 40.46 16.18
C ALA A 416 -10.00 39.66 17.17
N ASP A 417 -9.36 40.33 18.13
CA ASP A 417 -8.70 39.67 19.26
C ASP A 417 -9.70 39.15 20.31
N PHE A 418 -9.17 38.60 21.41
CA PHE A 418 -9.99 38.09 22.52
C PHE A 418 -10.76 39.18 23.28
N GLU A 419 -10.33 40.45 23.18
CA GLU A 419 -11.00 41.60 23.77
C GLU A 419 -12.06 42.20 22.84
N ASN A 420 -12.28 41.58 21.67
CA ASN A 420 -13.14 42.04 20.59
C ASN A 420 -12.63 43.29 19.85
N SER A 421 -11.36 43.66 19.98
CA SER A 421 -10.79 44.73 19.16
C SER A 421 -10.59 44.23 17.73
N VAL A 422 -11.18 44.94 16.76
CA VAL A 422 -11.09 44.58 15.34
C VAL A 422 -9.68 44.89 14.82
N LEU A 423 -8.99 43.85 14.35
CA LEU A 423 -7.64 43.89 13.81
C LEU A 423 -7.62 44.05 12.29
N ALA A 424 -8.58 43.44 11.61
CA ALA A 424 -8.74 43.53 10.16
C ALA A 424 -10.22 43.37 9.76
N ARG A 425 -10.60 43.96 8.63
CA ARG A 425 -11.96 43.89 8.09
C ARG A 425 -11.93 43.85 6.56
N GLY A 426 -12.84 43.11 5.96
CA GLY A 426 -13.07 43.04 4.52
C GLY A 426 -14.52 42.70 4.21
N SER A 427 -14.94 42.87 2.96
CA SER A 427 -16.28 42.46 2.54
C SER A 427 -16.27 41.83 1.15
N ALA A 428 -17.30 41.04 0.87
CA ALA A 428 -17.55 40.50 -0.45
C ALA A 428 -19.04 40.21 -0.66
N SER A 429 -19.50 40.41 -1.90
CA SER A 429 -20.85 40.00 -2.31
C SER A 429 -20.90 38.49 -2.52
N VAL A 430 -21.76 37.81 -1.76
CA VAL A 430 -21.95 36.36 -1.83
C VAL A 430 -23.31 36.07 -2.45
N ALA A 431 -23.29 35.56 -3.68
CA ALA A 431 -24.52 35.12 -4.35
C ALA A 431 -25.21 34.00 -3.54
N ALA A 432 -26.51 33.81 -3.80
CA ALA A 432 -27.29 32.73 -3.19
C ALA A 432 -26.66 31.36 -3.48
N ALA A 433 -26.60 30.48 -2.49
CA ALA A 433 -26.03 29.13 -2.58
C ALA A 433 -24.60 29.10 -3.17
N SER A 434 -23.79 30.13 -2.91
CA SER A 434 -22.42 30.25 -3.44
C SER A 434 -21.38 30.48 -2.34
N ARG A 435 -20.11 30.44 -2.74
CA ARG A 435 -18.96 30.66 -1.85
C ARG A 435 -18.03 31.72 -2.42
N VAL A 436 -17.40 32.51 -1.55
CA VAL A 436 -16.42 33.52 -1.95
C VAL A 436 -15.25 33.60 -0.97
N TRP A 437 -14.07 33.88 -1.50
CA TRP A 437 -12.87 34.14 -0.70
C TRP A 437 -12.78 35.60 -0.30
N VAL A 438 -12.49 35.85 0.97
CA VAL A 438 -12.15 37.17 1.52
C VAL A 438 -10.73 37.11 2.08
N ASN A 439 -9.84 37.94 1.52
CA ASN A 439 -8.46 38.05 1.96
C ASN A 439 -8.32 39.29 2.87
N LEU A 440 -7.69 39.11 4.02
CA LEU A 440 -7.51 40.10 5.06
C LEU A 440 -6.02 40.21 5.39
N THR A 441 -5.57 41.39 5.82
CA THR A 441 -4.23 41.59 6.37
C THR A 441 -4.36 42.11 7.79
N ALA A 442 -3.72 41.45 8.75
CA ALA A 442 -3.72 41.84 10.16
C ALA A 442 -2.27 41.90 10.68
N SER A 443 -1.99 42.75 11.66
CA SER A 443 -0.69 42.78 12.33
C SER A 443 -0.69 41.86 13.55
N LEU A 444 0.34 41.02 13.66
CA LEU A 444 0.57 40.22 14.87
C LEU A 444 0.82 41.13 16.09
N PRO A 445 0.51 40.66 17.31
CA PRO A 445 0.79 41.41 18.53
C PRO A 445 2.24 41.89 18.61
N SER A 446 2.44 43.07 19.19
CA SER A 446 3.78 43.66 19.38
C SER A 446 4.57 43.01 20.52
N GLN A 447 3.91 42.18 21.32
CA GLN A 447 4.52 41.36 22.36
C GLN A 447 4.53 39.91 21.91
N LYS A 448 5.59 39.20 22.28
CA LYS A 448 5.69 37.77 22.01
C LYS A 448 4.73 36.99 22.92
N GLY A 449 4.13 35.94 22.38
CA GLY A 449 3.23 35.06 23.12
C GLY A 449 2.27 34.30 22.21
N THR A 450 1.38 33.55 22.86
CA THR A 450 0.27 32.85 22.20
C THR A 450 -1.03 33.59 22.50
N TYR A 451 -1.80 33.86 21.44
CA TYR A 451 -3.02 34.64 21.44
C TYR A 451 -4.13 33.85 20.76
N THR A 452 -5.38 34.26 20.97
CA THR A 452 -6.54 33.77 20.24
C THR A 452 -7.22 34.94 19.56
N TRP A 453 -7.34 34.86 18.23
CA TRP A 453 -8.19 35.74 17.44
C TRP A 453 -9.47 35.01 17.05
N TYR A 454 -10.45 35.76 16.55
CA TYR A 454 -11.71 35.24 16.02
C TYR A 454 -11.94 35.82 14.63
N VAL A 455 -12.17 34.95 13.66
CA VAL A 455 -12.74 35.32 12.36
C VAL A 455 -14.24 35.30 12.51
N ARG A 456 -14.92 36.38 12.14
CA ARG A 456 -16.38 36.55 12.26
C ARG A 456 -16.94 36.94 10.91
N VAL A 457 -18.10 36.41 10.56
CA VAL A 457 -18.83 36.83 9.36
C VAL A 457 -20.20 37.38 9.76
N TYR A 458 -20.57 38.51 9.17
CA TYR A 458 -21.83 39.22 9.39
C TYR A 458 -22.49 39.47 8.05
N ARG A 459 -23.83 39.56 8.04
CA ARG A 459 -24.53 40.26 6.96
C ARG A 459 -24.38 41.75 7.17
N GLN A 460 -24.23 42.49 6.07
CA GLN A 460 -24.14 43.95 6.13
C GLN A 460 -25.34 44.55 6.88
N GLY A 461 -25.05 45.34 7.92
CA GLY A 461 -26.06 45.98 8.77
C GLY A 461 -26.45 45.21 10.03
N GLN A 462 -25.91 44.00 10.25
CA GLN A 462 -26.08 43.28 11.52
C GLN A 462 -24.93 43.52 12.49
N ASN A 463 -25.25 43.51 13.79
CA ASN A 463 -24.27 43.67 14.88
C ASN A 463 -23.88 42.34 15.54
N THR A 464 -24.54 41.25 15.17
CA THR A 464 -24.25 39.89 15.65
C THR A 464 -23.71 39.06 14.51
N PRO A 465 -22.59 38.33 14.68
CA PRO A 465 -22.06 37.49 13.62
C PRO A 465 -22.99 36.31 13.34
N ASP A 466 -23.14 35.95 12.07
CA ASP A 466 -23.85 34.72 11.67
C ASP A 466 -23.00 33.48 12.01
N ASP A 467 -21.66 33.59 11.93
CA ASP A 467 -20.71 32.55 12.33
C ASP A 467 -19.39 33.16 12.84
N ALA A 468 -18.70 32.46 13.74
CA ALA A 468 -17.42 32.86 14.30
C ALA A 468 -16.52 31.64 14.52
N LYS A 469 -15.24 31.75 14.15
CA LYS A 469 -14.24 30.68 14.29
C LYS A 469 -12.96 31.19 14.96
N PRO A 470 -12.36 30.43 15.88
CA PRO A 470 -11.11 30.83 16.52
C PRO A 470 -9.91 30.64 15.58
N VAL A 471 -8.89 31.46 15.79
CA VAL A 471 -7.57 31.40 15.15
C VAL A 471 -6.51 31.41 16.24
N ALA A 472 -5.68 30.37 16.28
CA ALA A 472 -4.51 30.32 17.17
C ALA A 472 -3.40 31.20 16.59
N VAL A 473 -2.87 32.12 17.39
CA VAL A 473 -1.89 33.10 16.94
C VAL A 473 -0.64 33.03 17.79
N GLU A 474 0.52 32.84 17.17
CA GLU A 474 1.82 32.91 17.84
C GLU A 474 2.63 34.08 17.30
N ALA A 475 2.82 35.08 18.15
CA ALA A 475 3.76 36.17 17.91
C ALA A 475 5.10 35.78 18.54
N ARG A 476 6.14 35.64 17.73
CA ARG A 476 7.46 35.22 18.16
C ARG A 476 8.45 36.37 18.10
N ASP A 477 9.38 36.43 19.03
CA ASP A 477 10.50 37.38 19.00
C ASP A 477 11.82 36.61 19.14
N ILE A 478 12.92 37.28 18.85
CA ILE A 478 14.26 36.72 18.99
C ILE A 478 14.91 37.18 20.29
N ALA A 479 15.39 36.21 21.07
CA ALA A 479 16.12 36.47 22.31
C ALA A 479 17.34 35.55 22.42
N LEU A 480 18.37 36.01 23.14
CA LEU A 480 19.50 35.16 23.50
C LEU A 480 19.00 34.06 24.43
N ALA A 481 18.94 32.84 23.92
CA ALA A 481 18.52 31.67 24.70
C ALA A 481 19.66 31.17 25.57
N ARG A 482 20.89 31.16 25.01
CA ARG A 482 22.08 30.69 25.71
C ARG A 482 23.35 31.27 25.11
N ARG A 483 24.28 31.71 25.95
CA ARG A 483 25.68 31.96 25.56
C ARG A 483 26.52 30.73 25.91
N THR A 484 27.16 30.12 24.93
CA THR A 484 28.08 28.98 25.19
C THR A 484 29.52 29.41 25.41
N ALA A 485 29.87 30.65 25.05
CA ALA A 485 31.14 31.27 25.37
C ALA A 485 31.29 31.45 26.88
N PHE A 486 32.39 30.91 27.44
CA PHE A 486 32.77 31.10 28.84
C PHE A 486 33.94 32.06 29.01
N LEU A 487 34.64 32.37 27.90
CA LEU A 487 35.70 33.36 27.83
C LEU A 487 35.57 34.10 26.50
N TYR A 488 35.62 35.43 26.54
CA TYR A 488 35.78 36.25 25.34
C TYR A 488 36.56 37.52 25.67
N GLU A 489 37.54 37.88 24.85
CA GLU A 489 38.49 38.96 25.09
C GLU A 489 38.81 39.70 23.79
N SER A 490 38.58 41.01 23.77
CA SER A 490 39.08 41.91 22.72
C SER A 490 40.41 42.57 23.09
N PHE A 491 40.97 42.24 24.26
CA PHE A 491 42.21 42.82 24.82
C PHE A 491 42.24 44.36 24.88
N ASP A 492 41.08 45.01 24.90
CA ASP A 492 40.93 46.47 24.87
C ASP A 492 39.91 46.97 25.92
N PRO A 493 40.34 47.28 27.16
CA PRO A 493 41.62 46.91 27.77
C PRO A 493 41.66 45.42 28.17
N PRO A 494 42.85 44.83 28.42
CA PRO A 494 42.98 43.43 28.82
C PRO A 494 42.32 43.22 30.19
N GLN A 495 41.45 42.20 30.30
CA GLN A 495 40.79 41.93 31.56
C GLN A 495 41.74 41.26 32.57
N SER A 496 41.41 41.42 33.86
CA SER A 496 42.08 40.72 34.94
C SER A 496 41.89 39.20 34.80
N GLY A 497 42.93 38.42 35.08
CA GLY A 497 42.85 36.94 35.06
C GLY A 497 43.88 36.28 34.16
N TRP A 498 44.62 37.05 33.36
CA TRP A 498 45.72 36.56 32.55
C TRP A 498 47.07 36.65 33.27
N SER A 499 48.04 35.84 32.85
CA SER A 499 49.44 35.85 33.28
C SER A 499 50.33 35.36 32.14
N SER A 500 51.65 35.48 32.27
CA SER A 500 52.60 35.03 31.25
C SER A 500 53.66 34.10 31.82
N LYS A 501 54.25 33.30 30.94
CA LYS A 501 55.49 32.55 31.20
C LYS A 501 56.35 32.66 29.95
N GLY A 502 57.46 33.39 30.06
CA GLY A 502 58.22 33.85 28.90
C GLY A 502 57.54 35.03 28.20
N GLY A 503 58.37 35.77 27.46
CA GLY A 503 58.00 36.88 26.60
C GLY A 503 57.58 38.16 27.32
N GLU A 504 57.53 39.23 26.54
CA GLU A 504 56.95 40.51 26.95
C GLU A 504 55.56 40.67 26.33
N TRP A 505 54.53 40.88 27.16
CA TRP A 505 53.13 40.93 26.73
C TRP A 505 52.53 42.30 27.03
N THR A 506 52.15 43.02 25.97
CA THR A 506 51.66 44.41 26.07
C THR A 506 50.50 44.65 25.11
N VAL A 507 49.66 45.63 25.43
CA VAL A 507 48.57 46.06 24.54
C VAL A 507 49.10 47.16 23.63
N THR A 508 48.85 47.02 22.33
CA THR A 508 49.29 47.98 21.31
C THR A 508 48.12 48.39 20.42
N SER A 509 48.21 49.58 19.82
CA SER A 509 47.27 50.01 18.78
C SER A 509 47.39 49.15 17.52
N GLY A 510 46.30 49.05 16.74
CA GLY A 510 46.28 48.37 15.44
C GLY A 510 45.72 46.95 15.50
N GLY A 511 44.84 46.68 16.48
CA GLY A 511 44.05 45.45 16.54
C GLY A 511 43.03 45.34 15.41
N TRP A 512 42.39 44.18 15.35
CA TRP A 512 41.28 43.93 14.42
C TRP A 512 40.11 44.86 14.73
N ASN A 513 39.80 45.05 16.01
CA ASN A 513 38.77 45.97 16.50
C ASN A 513 39.32 46.84 17.65
N GLY A 514 40.26 47.74 17.35
CA GLY A 514 40.83 48.68 18.32
C GLY A 514 42.29 48.37 18.65
N ASN A 515 42.56 48.01 19.90
CA ASN A 515 43.88 47.55 20.34
C ASN A 515 44.04 46.03 20.21
N ALA A 516 45.29 45.55 20.18
CA ALA A 516 45.63 44.13 20.17
C ALA A 516 46.64 43.80 21.26
N LEU A 517 46.64 42.54 21.69
CA LEU A 517 47.67 41.99 22.55
C LEU A 517 48.90 41.62 21.71
N ARG A 518 50.05 42.24 22.00
CA ARG A 518 51.35 41.90 21.45
C ARG A 518 52.11 41.00 22.42
N GLY A 519 52.51 39.82 21.98
CA GLY A 519 53.50 38.99 22.65
C GLY A 519 54.83 39.07 21.91
N LYS A 520 55.91 39.44 22.59
CA LYS A 520 57.28 39.38 22.08
C LYS A 520 57.98 38.18 22.70
N ASP A 521 58.41 37.25 21.87
CA ASP A 521 59.09 36.05 22.33
C ASP A 521 60.48 36.37 22.90
N ASP A 522 60.87 35.63 23.94
CA ASP A 522 62.19 35.75 24.59
C ASP A 522 62.84 34.40 24.92
N ASP A 523 62.28 33.29 24.42
CA ASP A 523 62.75 31.92 24.66
C ASP A 523 62.79 31.50 26.14
N LYS A 524 61.99 32.10 27.04
CA LYS A 524 61.98 31.76 28.48
C LYS A 524 60.69 31.10 28.99
N GLY A 525 59.77 30.76 28.10
CA GLY A 525 58.53 30.08 28.49
C GLY A 525 58.69 28.55 28.58
N PRO A 526 57.59 27.78 28.48
CA PRO A 526 57.66 26.32 28.41
C PRO A 526 58.52 25.83 27.24
N GLY A 527 59.37 24.84 27.46
CA GLY A 527 60.23 24.30 26.40
C GLY A 527 61.11 23.16 26.87
N ALA A 528 61.86 22.59 25.93
CA ALA A 528 62.77 21.48 26.14
C ALA A 528 63.96 21.55 25.17
N GLY A 529 64.99 20.76 25.48
CA GLY A 529 66.22 20.65 24.70
C GLY A 529 67.45 21.30 25.35
N LYS A 530 68.60 21.18 24.67
CA LYS A 530 69.90 21.73 25.12
C LYS A 530 70.64 22.38 23.95
N GLY A 531 71.38 23.46 24.22
CA GLY A 531 72.17 24.16 23.21
C GLY A 531 71.32 24.67 22.04
N ASN A 532 71.83 24.59 20.81
CA ASN A 532 71.16 25.11 19.61
C ASN A 532 69.90 24.31 19.18
N SER A 533 69.55 23.24 19.90
CA SER A 533 68.34 22.46 19.66
C SER A 533 67.25 22.71 20.70
N ALA A 534 67.51 23.59 21.68
CA ALA A 534 66.50 23.95 22.66
C ALA A 534 65.44 24.85 22.03
N ARG A 535 64.17 24.54 22.30
CA ARG A 535 63.02 25.32 21.83
C ARG A 535 62.13 25.68 23.02
N TYR A 536 61.94 26.97 23.24
CA TYR A 536 61.14 27.53 24.31
C TYR A 536 60.15 28.53 23.73
N VAL A 537 58.87 28.38 24.08
CA VAL A 537 57.81 29.22 23.54
C VAL A 537 57.31 30.17 24.60
N SER A 538 57.03 31.42 24.27
CA SER A 538 56.42 32.36 25.21
C SER A 538 54.90 32.23 25.21
N VAL A 539 54.29 32.18 26.40
CA VAL A 539 52.83 31.99 26.54
C VAL A 539 52.18 33.05 27.42
N TYR A 540 50.98 33.47 27.01
CA TYR A 540 50.07 34.31 27.79
C TYR A 540 48.80 33.53 28.07
N TYR A 541 48.56 33.17 29.33
CA TYR A 541 47.56 32.18 29.72
C TYR A 541 46.50 32.74 30.66
N TRP A 542 45.29 32.25 30.48
CA TRP A 542 44.18 32.53 31.38
C TRP A 542 44.32 31.65 32.62
N ARG A 543 44.39 32.28 33.81
CA ARG A 543 44.69 31.59 35.08
C ARG A 543 43.57 30.67 35.56
N GLN A 544 42.39 30.73 34.96
CA GLN A 544 41.26 29.89 35.33
C GLN A 544 41.37 28.52 34.67
N SER A 545 40.96 27.49 35.40
CA SER A 545 40.92 26.15 34.85
C SER A 545 39.84 26.05 33.79
N LEU A 546 40.20 25.51 32.61
CA LEU A 546 39.28 25.18 31.52
C LEU A 546 38.11 24.30 32.00
N TRP A 547 38.38 23.40 32.94
CA TRP A 547 37.41 22.40 33.40
C TRP A 547 36.41 22.91 34.43
N SER A 548 36.58 24.14 34.90
CA SER A 548 35.52 24.85 35.63
C SER A 548 34.35 25.23 34.72
N TYR A 549 34.57 25.24 33.39
CA TYR A 549 33.61 25.73 32.41
C TYR A 549 33.23 24.68 31.37
N ALA A 550 34.19 23.88 30.92
CA ALA A 550 34.00 22.83 29.92
C ALA A 550 34.10 21.43 30.55
N ASN A 551 33.32 20.48 30.05
CA ASN A 551 33.55 19.07 30.39
C ASN A 551 34.65 18.52 29.46
N PRO A 552 35.74 17.92 29.99
CA PRO A 552 36.82 17.36 29.19
C PRO A 552 36.35 16.41 28.09
N ALA A 553 35.32 15.58 28.37
CA ALA A 553 34.81 14.59 27.45
C ALA A 553 34.00 15.21 26.29
N SER A 554 33.23 16.27 26.53
CA SER A 554 32.49 16.98 25.47
C SER A 554 33.34 18.01 24.75
N GLY A 555 34.42 18.47 25.39
CA GLY A 555 35.35 19.44 24.83
C GLY A 555 34.88 20.89 24.87
N PHE A 556 35.65 21.73 24.19
CA PHE A 556 35.37 23.15 23.95
C PHE A 556 35.97 23.58 22.60
N GLY A 557 35.44 24.66 22.04
CA GLY A 557 36.03 25.37 20.90
C GLY A 557 36.66 26.69 21.32
N VAL A 558 37.67 27.14 20.57
CA VAL A 558 38.34 28.43 20.72
C VAL A 558 38.57 29.05 19.36
N VAL A 559 38.37 30.36 19.22
CA VAL A 559 38.84 31.17 18.10
C VAL A 559 39.69 32.32 18.61
N VAL A 560 40.70 32.73 17.86
CA VAL A 560 41.46 33.97 18.10
C VAL A 560 41.85 34.60 16.78
N LYS A 561 41.83 35.93 16.72
CA LYS A 561 42.45 36.67 15.63
C LYS A 561 43.95 36.72 15.84
N LEU A 562 44.71 36.42 14.80
CA LEU A 562 46.16 36.61 14.76
C LEU A 562 46.54 37.40 13.51
N TYR A 563 47.52 38.30 13.64
CA TYR A 563 48.05 39.04 12.51
C TYR A 563 49.25 38.32 11.90
N PHE A 564 49.49 38.51 10.61
CA PHE A 564 50.75 38.18 9.92
C PHE A 564 51.19 39.38 9.07
N GLY A 565 52.43 39.85 9.20
CA GLY A 565 53.01 40.95 8.43
C GLY A 565 54.21 40.53 7.57
N SER A 566 54.62 41.34 6.61
CA SER A 566 55.59 40.98 5.56
C SER A 566 56.99 40.65 6.07
N GLY A 567 57.34 41.15 7.26
CA GLY A 567 58.58 40.80 7.95
C GLY A 567 58.56 39.43 8.64
N ASP A 568 57.42 38.73 8.64
CA ASP A 568 57.25 37.46 9.32
C ASP A 568 57.74 36.29 8.44
N SER A 569 58.94 35.84 8.75
CA SER A 569 59.48 34.57 8.29
C SER A 569 59.80 33.71 9.51
N ASN A 570 59.39 32.44 9.46
CA ASN A 570 59.60 31.43 10.48
C ASN A 570 58.96 31.73 11.85
N VAL A 571 57.79 32.37 11.88
CA VAL A 571 57.09 32.67 13.16
C VAL A 571 55.98 31.65 13.42
N TYR A 572 55.82 31.24 14.69
CA TYR A 572 54.67 30.46 15.13
C TYR A 572 53.77 31.31 16.03
N ARG A 573 52.46 31.30 15.74
CA ARG A 573 51.45 32.01 16.53
C ARG A 573 50.22 31.13 16.70
N GLY A 574 49.65 31.08 17.89
CA GLY A 574 48.38 30.38 18.08
C GLY A 574 48.05 30.06 19.52
N PHE A 575 47.56 28.86 19.76
CA PHE A 575 47.12 28.38 21.06
C PHE A 575 48.15 27.47 21.73
N ALA A 576 48.17 27.51 23.06
CA ALA A 576 48.71 26.44 23.88
C ALA A 576 47.66 25.98 24.90
N LEU A 577 47.47 24.67 24.99
CA LEU A 577 46.70 24.02 26.06
C LEU A 577 47.69 23.47 27.09
N LEU A 578 47.86 24.19 28.19
CA LEU A 578 48.90 23.96 29.19
C LEU A 578 48.41 23.05 30.31
N ASP A 579 49.27 22.22 30.86
CA ASP A 579 49.02 21.58 32.15
C ASP A 579 49.11 22.58 33.32
N SER A 580 48.67 22.20 34.51
CA SER A 580 48.67 23.08 35.67
C SER A 580 50.08 23.47 36.16
N SER A 581 51.12 22.71 35.80
CA SER A 581 52.51 23.03 36.14
C SER A 581 53.21 23.95 35.12
N LEU A 582 52.54 24.26 34.00
CA LEU A 582 53.10 25.01 32.87
C LEU A 582 54.37 24.37 32.29
N SER A 583 54.53 23.05 32.41
CA SER A 583 55.69 22.30 31.92
C SER A 583 55.34 21.39 30.73
N LYS A 584 54.05 21.10 30.53
CA LYS A 584 53.53 20.33 29.41
C LYS A 584 52.50 21.14 28.65
N LEU A 585 52.48 21.01 27.33
CA LEU A 585 51.47 21.66 26.51
C LEU A 585 51.15 20.90 25.23
N TYR A 586 49.95 21.15 24.71
CA TYR A 586 49.63 20.95 23.30
C TYR A 586 49.66 22.31 22.61
N GLU A 587 50.43 22.43 21.54
CA GLU A 587 50.56 23.63 20.72
C GLU A 587 49.73 23.46 19.46
N VAL A 588 48.89 24.45 19.15
CA VAL A 588 48.22 24.58 17.86
C VAL A 588 48.60 25.94 17.30
N SER A 589 49.50 25.96 16.33
CA SER A 589 50.11 27.19 15.83
C SER A 589 50.02 27.28 14.31
N ALA A 590 49.75 28.50 13.82
CA ALA A 590 49.99 28.86 12.43
C ALA A 590 51.46 29.26 12.26
N PHE A 591 52.16 28.54 11.40
CA PHE A 591 53.54 28.78 11.01
C PHE A 591 53.59 29.53 9.68
N ARG A 592 54.22 30.70 9.64
CA ARG A 592 54.39 31.47 8.41
C ARG A 592 55.79 31.31 7.81
N LEU A 593 55.83 30.87 6.55
CA LEU A 593 57.03 30.77 5.73
C LEU A 593 56.87 31.64 4.48
N GLY A 594 57.20 32.93 4.59
CA GLY A 594 56.98 33.90 3.52
C GLY A 594 55.48 34.08 3.25
N GLN A 595 55.03 33.85 2.01
CA GLN A 595 53.62 33.93 1.62
C GLN A 595 52.85 32.61 1.78
N ARG A 596 53.36 31.70 2.62
CA ARG A 596 52.71 30.43 2.94
C ARG A 596 52.49 30.31 4.43
N VAL A 597 51.38 29.67 4.78
CA VAL A 597 51.03 29.30 6.15
C VAL A 597 50.75 27.81 6.24
N GLN A 598 51.18 27.20 7.32
CA GLN A 598 50.89 25.80 7.66
C GLN A 598 50.50 25.71 9.13
N LEU A 599 49.54 24.87 9.47
CA LEU A 599 49.14 24.64 10.86
C LEU A 599 49.89 23.44 11.43
N PHE A 600 50.43 23.61 12.63
CA PHE A 600 51.14 22.57 13.38
C PHE A 600 50.35 22.21 14.64
N LEU A 601 50.24 20.92 14.91
CA LEU A 601 49.84 20.35 16.19
C LEU A 601 51.07 19.67 16.81
N ARG A 602 51.54 20.19 17.94
CA ARG A 602 52.71 19.67 18.64
C ARG A 602 52.40 19.39 20.10
N LYS A 603 53.24 18.58 20.73
CA LYS A 603 53.17 18.25 22.15
C LYS A 603 54.54 18.43 22.79
N LEU A 604 54.55 19.11 23.94
CA LEU A 604 55.67 19.17 24.86
C LEU A 604 55.32 18.30 26.08
N ASP A 605 56.07 17.22 26.28
CA ASP A 605 55.98 16.33 27.43
C ASP A 605 57.33 15.67 27.66
N GLY A 606 58.20 16.35 28.41
CA GLY A 606 59.63 16.03 28.51
C GLY A 606 60.44 16.57 27.33
N ASP A 607 60.04 16.25 26.10
CA ASP A 607 60.61 16.79 24.86
C ASP A 607 59.52 17.18 23.85
N TRP A 608 59.89 17.90 22.79
CA TRP A 608 58.99 18.30 21.72
C TRP A 608 58.71 17.15 20.74
N SER A 609 57.44 16.98 20.38
CA SER A 609 57.01 16.05 19.33
C SER A 609 55.97 16.71 18.43
N VAL A 610 56.09 16.46 17.12
CA VAL A 610 55.05 16.84 16.16
C VAL A 610 54.02 15.72 16.15
N ILE A 611 52.79 16.05 16.52
CA ILE A 611 51.67 15.12 16.39
C ILE A 611 51.19 15.15 14.95
N ASP A 612 50.97 16.36 14.41
CA ASP A 612 50.40 16.49 13.08
C ASP A 612 50.64 17.86 12.42
N THR A 613 50.46 17.92 11.10
CA THR A 613 50.57 19.14 10.28
C THR A 613 49.46 19.22 9.22
N SER A 614 48.96 20.42 8.94
CA SER A 614 48.04 20.65 7.82
C SER A 614 48.78 20.72 6.48
N SER A 615 48.03 20.78 5.38
CA SER A 615 48.58 21.26 4.11
C SER A 615 48.99 22.73 4.22
N GLU A 616 49.98 23.14 3.41
CA GLU A 616 50.32 24.55 3.22
C GLU A 616 49.21 25.28 2.46
N ALA A 617 48.96 26.53 2.83
CA ALA A 617 48.08 27.45 2.12
C ALA A 617 48.81 28.77 1.82
N ARG A 618 48.36 29.51 0.79
CA ARG A 618 48.87 30.87 0.56
C ARG A 618 48.32 31.81 1.62
N CYS A 619 49.15 32.74 2.09
CA CYS A 619 48.77 33.80 3.00
C CYS A 619 49.46 35.13 2.62
N ASP A 620 48.70 36.20 2.70
CA ASP A 620 49.16 37.59 2.56
C ASP A 620 49.33 38.26 3.93
N ASP A 621 49.72 39.53 3.93
CA ASP A 621 49.73 40.33 5.15
C ASP A 621 48.30 40.65 5.59
N GLY A 622 47.99 40.43 6.86
CA GLY A 622 46.66 40.69 7.39
C GLY A 622 46.30 39.88 8.62
N TRP A 623 45.03 40.02 9.02
CA TRP A 623 44.43 39.30 10.12
C TRP A 623 43.81 37.98 9.65
N TYR A 624 43.98 36.95 10.47
CA TYR A 624 43.47 35.61 10.27
C TYR A 624 42.76 35.15 11.53
N THR A 625 41.81 34.24 11.41
CA THR A 625 41.20 33.59 12.58
C THR A 625 41.72 32.16 12.68
N LEU A 626 42.38 31.83 13.78
CA LEU A 626 42.72 30.45 14.12
C LEU A 626 41.62 29.88 15.01
N TYR A 627 41.09 28.72 14.62
CA TYR A 627 40.12 27.93 15.36
C TYR A 627 40.78 26.67 15.93
N LEU A 628 40.34 26.27 17.12
CA LEU A 628 40.67 25.03 17.79
C LEU A 628 39.42 24.44 18.44
N SER A 629 39.06 23.20 18.10
CA SER A 629 38.21 22.34 18.91
C SER A 629 39.07 21.33 19.66
N PHE A 630 38.86 21.19 20.96
CA PHE A 630 39.57 20.22 21.78
C PHE A 630 38.57 19.39 22.61
N SER A 631 38.74 18.08 22.62
CA SER A 631 38.09 17.19 23.58
C SER A 631 39.07 16.10 24.03
N THR A 632 38.91 15.60 25.24
CA THR A 632 39.79 14.57 25.81
C THR A 632 38.99 13.55 26.61
N ALA A 633 38.98 12.31 26.10
CA ALA A 633 38.50 11.13 26.81
C ALA A 633 39.67 10.12 26.91
N ALA A 634 39.59 8.97 26.25
CA ALA A 634 40.74 8.07 26.10
C ALA A 634 41.82 8.64 25.16
N THR A 635 41.40 9.45 24.20
CA THR A 635 42.25 10.15 23.23
C THR A 635 41.99 11.65 23.31
N ALA A 636 43.04 12.43 23.12
CA ALA A 636 42.93 13.87 22.89
C ALA A 636 42.63 14.11 21.40
N SER A 637 41.51 14.75 21.11
CA SER A 637 41.04 15.05 19.75
C SER A 637 41.09 16.54 19.49
N PHE A 638 41.62 16.92 18.34
CA PHE A 638 41.86 18.29 17.93
C PHE A 638 41.27 18.52 16.55
N THR A 639 40.48 19.58 16.38
CA THR A 639 40.19 20.14 15.05
C THR A 639 40.74 21.54 15.03
N TYR A 640 41.61 21.87 14.07
CA TYR A 640 42.21 23.19 13.99
C TYR A 640 42.17 23.71 12.57
N GLU A 641 41.79 24.97 12.43
CA GLU A 641 41.45 25.57 11.15
C GLU A 641 41.86 27.04 11.11
N LEU A 642 42.26 27.52 9.95
CA LEU A 642 42.68 28.90 9.73
C LEU A 642 41.80 29.54 8.66
N TYR A 643 41.24 30.69 9.01
CA TYR A 643 40.40 31.48 8.15
C TYR A 643 41.08 32.81 7.81
N ASP A 644 40.89 33.29 6.60
CA ASP A 644 41.29 34.66 6.24
C ASP A 644 40.34 35.71 6.84
N ALA A 645 40.66 36.99 6.61
CA ALA A 645 39.86 38.12 7.08
C ALA A 645 38.42 38.14 6.55
N SER A 646 38.13 37.45 5.44
CA SER A 646 36.78 37.32 4.88
C SER A 646 35.99 36.15 5.48
N GLY A 647 36.62 35.32 6.30
CA GLY A 647 36.02 34.11 6.86
C GLY A 647 36.10 32.90 5.93
N LYS A 648 36.94 32.93 4.90
CA LYS A 648 37.19 31.76 4.05
C LYS A 648 38.23 30.85 4.70
N LEU A 649 37.93 29.56 4.76
CA LEU A 649 38.87 28.54 5.24
C LEU A 649 40.07 28.41 4.29
N LEU A 650 41.28 28.55 4.83
CA LEU A 650 42.54 28.42 4.10
C LEU A 650 43.22 27.07 4.31
N ALA A 651 43.30 26.63 5.57
CA ALA A 651 43.93 25.39 5.97
C ALA A 651 43.18 24.82 7.18
N GLY A 652 43.13 23.50 7.31
CA GLY A 652 42.51 22.87 8.46
C GLY A 652 42.81 21.38 8.54
N LYS A 653 42.69 20.82 9.73
CA LYS A 653 42.85 19.39 9.97
C LYS A 653 42.13 18.95 11.24
N THR A 654 41.71 17.68 11.26
CA THR A 654 41.32 16.99 12.49
C THR A 654 42.33 15.89 12.78
N SER A 655 42.82 15.84 14.00
CA SER A 655 43.85 14.91 14.44
C SER A 655 43.55 14.39 15.85
N SER A 656 44.10 13.23 16.20
CA SER A 656 43.93 12.66 17.52
C SER A 656 45.19 11.92 17.96
N THR A 657 45.42 11.89 19.27
CA THR A 657 46.56 11.22 19.90
C THR A 657 46.14 10.63 21.24
N PRO A 658 46.78 9.57 21.76
CA PRO A 658 46.55 9.13 23.13
C PRO A 658 46.68 10.31 24.11
N ALA A 659 45.75 10.42 25.07
CA ALA A 659 45.74 11.52 26.02
C ALA A 659 47.00 11.45 26.91
N GLY A 660 48.04 12.24 26.60
CA GLY A 660 49.30 12.22 27.33
C GLY A 660 49.24 12.95 28.67
N PHE A 661 48.42 13.98 28.75
CA PHE A 661 48.04 14.68 29.96
C PHE A 661 46.74 15.46 29.70
N GLN A 662 46.06 15.87 30.77
CA GLN A 662 44.86 16.70 30.69
C GLN A 662 45.27 18.18 30.83
N PRO A 663 45.14 19.01 29.77
CA PRO A 663 45.48 20.42 29.87
C PRO A 663 44.51 21.11 30.83
N SER A 664 44.97 22.07 31.63
CA SER A 664 44.16 22.81 32.59
C SER A 664 43.94 24.27 32.20
N LEU A 665 44.81 24.86 31.39
CA LEU A 665 44.80 26.30 31.09
C LEU A 665 44.85 26.54 29.58
N LEU A 666 44.14 27.58 29.13
CA LEU A 666 44.22 28.09 27.76
C LEU A 666 45.23 29.23 27.69
N ALA A 667 46.06 29.22 26.65
CA ALA A 667 47.02 30.26 26.39
C ALA A 667 47.13 30.64 24.92
N LEU A 668 47.59 31.86 24.70
CA LEU A 668 48.16 32.32 23.45
C LEU A 668 49.66 32.06 23.45
N LEU A 669 50.21 31.73 22.30
CA LEU A 669 51.60 31.32 22.13
C LEU A 669 52.26 32.09 20.99
N VAL A 670 53.51 32.51 21.23
CA VAL A 670 54.44 33.02 20.21
C VAL A 670 55.78 32.32 20.32
N ASP A 671 56.46 32.16 19.18
CA ASP A 671 57.79 31.55 19.05
C ASP A 671 58.52 32.21 17.89
N GLU A 672 59.84 32.40 18.01
CA GLU A 672 60.80 32.97 17.03
C GLU A 672 60.65 34.49 16.76
N LYS A 673 59.42 35.03 16.83
CA LYS A 673 59.14 36.47 16.69
C LYS A 673 57.91 36.90 17.49
N ASP A 674 57.67 38.20 17.49
CA ASP A 674 56.47 38.82 18.03
C ASP A 674 55.19 38.25 17.39
N GLY A 675 54.06 38.36 18.09
CA GLY A 675 52.73 38.09 17.54
C GLY A 675 51.69 39.07 18.07
N LEU A 676 50.68 39.36 17.25
CA LEU A 676 49.53 40.17 17.62
C LEU A 676 48.28 39.30 17.66
N PHE A 677 47.51 39.44 18.72
CA PHE A 677 46.26 38.72 18.95
C PHE A 677 45.11 39.67 19.27
N ASP A 678 43.93 39.31 18.82
CA ASP A 678 42.69 40.04 19.11
C ASP A 678 41.50 39.05 19.15
N ASP A 679 40.34 39.50 19.63
CA ASP A 679 39.04 38.82 19.50
C ASP A 679 39.09 37.30 19.80
N LEU A 680 39.58 36.96 21.00
CA LEU A 680 39.59 35.59 21.51
C LEU A 680 38.19 35.22 22.01
N VAL A 681 37.70 34.04 21.64
CA VAL A 681 36.47 33.46 22.21
C VAL A 681 36.69 31.98 22.47
N ALA A 682 36.39 31.50 23.69
CA ALA A 682 36.32 30.09 24.02
C ALA A 682 34.91 29.72 24.52
N ALA A 683 34.39 28.61 24.01
CA ALA A 683 33.00 28.20 24.20
C ALA A 683 32.85 26.68 24.33
N ASN A 684 31.82 26.25 25.06
CA ASN A 684 31.40 24.84 25.10
C ASN A 684 30.69 24.40 23.80
N GLY A 685 30.26 25.37 22.98
CA GLY A 685 29.81 25.16 21.62
C GLY A 685 30.90 25.46 20.62
N ASP A 686 30.54 25.59 19.35
CA ASP A 686 31.45 26.02 18.30
C ASP A 686 31.46 27.57 18.20
N PRO A 687 32.51 28.26 18.69
CA PRO A 687 32.57 29.72 18.68
C PRO A 687 32.73 30.32 17.28
N ARG A 688 32.89 29.50 16.23
CA ARG A 688 32.85 30.00 14.84
C ARG A 688 31.45 30.45 14.44
N TYR A 689 30.40 30.00 15.13
CA TYR A 689 29.02 30.22 14.72
C TYR A 689 28.19 30.96 15.76
N VAL A 690 27.29 31.81 15.28
CA VAL A 690 26.09 32.22 16.02
C VAL A 690 24.94 31.37 15.50
N VAL A 691 24.13 30.83 16.40
CA VAL A 691 23.02 29.95 16.03
C VAL A 691 21.69 30.64 16.29
N VAL A 692 20.77 30.58 15.34
CA VAL A 692 19.37 30.99 15.53
C VAL A 692 18.49 29.77 15.35
N SER A 693 17.68 29.46 16.36
CA SER A 693 16.80 28.29 16.41
C SER A 693 15.32 28.70 16.43
N GLY A 694 14.42 27.76 16.13
CA GLY A 694 12.97 27.99 16.14
C GLY A 694 12.41 28.69 14.89
N LEU A 695 13.22 28.81 13.84
CA LEU A 695 12.82 29.44 12.57
C LEU A 695 11.96 28.47 11.74
N PRO A 696 10.90 28.96 11.06
CA PRO A 696 10.21 28.17 10.04
C PRO A 696 11.15 27.78 8.89
N GLN A 697 10.90 26.62 8.26
CA GLN A 697 11.71 26.16 7.13
C GLN A 697 11.68 27.19 5.98
N GLY A 698 12.86 27.45 5.40
CA GLY A 698 13.02 28.41 4.30
C GLY A 698 13.26 29.86 4.74
N TRP A 699 13.09 30.18 6.03
CA TRP A 699 13.51 31.47 6.58
C TRP A 699 15.03 31.57 6.64
N SER A 700 15.56 32.79 6.72
CA SER A 700 16.99 33.03 6.93
C SER A 700 17.24 34.04 8.05
N ALA A 701 18.42 33.93 8.68
CA ALA A 701 18.93 34.88 9.64
C ALA A 701 20.16 35.59 9.07
N GLU A 702 20.23 36.89 9.27
CA GLU A 702 21.33 37.75 8.86
C GLU A 702 21.83 38.57 10.05
N LEU A 703 23.14 38.63 10.22
CA LEU A 703 23.80 39.40 11.26
C LEU A 703 24.51 40.58 10.63
N TYR A 704 24.16 41.77 11.09
CA TYR A 704 24.74 43.03 10.63
C TYR A 704 25.54 43.70 11.74
N SER A 705 26.61 44.40 11.34
CA SER A 705 27.41 45.27 12.22
C SER A 705 27.67 46.57 11.50
N SER A 706 27.31 47.70 12.12
CA SER A 706 27.44 49.04 11.52
C SER A 706 26.85 49.15 10.10
N GLY A 707 25.77 48.42 9.83
CA GLY A 707 25.09 48.37 8.53
C GLY A 707 25.71 47.41 7.49
N ALA A 708 26.88 46.84 7.75
CA ALA A 708 27.50 45.82 6.89
C ALA A 708 27.01 44.41 7.27
N LEU A 709 26.73 43.58 6.27
CA LEU A 709 26.40 42.18 6.49
C LEU A 709 27.66 41.42 6.93
N VAL A 710 27.60 40.82 8.11
CA VAL A 710 28.68 40.00 8.67
C VAL A 710 28.47 38.54 8.30
N ALA A 711 27.30 37.99 8.57
CA ALA A 711 27.00 36.59 8.32
C ALA A 711 25.54 36.38 7.95
N SER A 712 25.26 35.36 7.15
CA SER A 712 23.90 34.96 6.79
C SER A 712 23.80 33.45 6.69
N ALA A 713 22.67 32.89 7.09
CA ALA A 713 22.36 31.48 6.89
C ALA A 713 20.85 31.27 6.76
N ALA A 714 20.45 30.37 5.86
CA ALA A 714 19.10 29.84 5.83
C ALA A 714 18.90 28.83 6.97
N ALA A 715 17.68 28.75 7.48
CA ALA A 715 17.26 27.72 8.43
C ALA A 715 17.23 26.35 7.74
N ASP A 716 17.86 25.36 8.36
CA ASP A 716 17.79 23.97 7.91
C ASP A 716 16.42 23.34 8.21
N SER A 717 16.27 22.04 7.94
CA SER A 717 15.03 21.29 8.20
C SER A 717 14.65 21.19 9.68
N THR A 718 15.57 21.52 10.60
CA THR A 718 15.31 21.57 12.04
C THR A 718 14.89 22.97 12.52
N GLY A 719 14.84 23.95 11.61
CA GLY A 719 14.57 25.35 11.94
C GLY A 719 15.78 26.07 12.54
N THR A 720 17.00 25.62 12.21
CA THR A 720 18.25 26.18 12.74
C THR A 720 19.06 26.86 11.63
N ALA A 721 19.41 28.13 11.82
CA ALA A 721 20.36 28.86 10.98
C ALA A 721 21.70 29.00 11.73
N LYS A 722 22.82 28.63 11.09
CA LYS A 722 24.17 28.71 11.65
C LYS A 722 24.99 29.76 10.91
N LEU A 723 25.14 30.94 11.51
CA LEU A 723 25.83 32.09 10.95
C LEU A 723 27.32 32.00 11.24
N LEU A 724 28.18 31.87 10.22
CA LEU A 724 29.64 31.82 10.38
C LEU A 724 30.19 33.21 10.74
N VAL A 725 30.55 33.39 12.01
CA VAL A 725 31.11 34.62 12.57
C VAL A 725 32.60 34.52 12.88
N ALA A 726 33.30 33.48 12.41
CA ALA A 726 34.74 33.30 12.69
C ALA A 726 35.58 34.54 12.34
N HIS A 727 35.17 35.34 11.36
CA HIS A 727 35.86 36.57 10.98
C HIS A 727 35.48 37.80 11.82
N TYR A 728 34.41 37.75 12.62
CA TYR A 728 34.07 38.74 13.66
C TYR A 728 33.45 38.01 14.86
N PRO A 729 34.25 37.29 15.67
CA PRO A 729 33.73 36.44 16.72
C PRO A 729 33.21 37.24 17.93
N ILE A 730 33.52 38.54 18.02
CA ILE A 730 32.95 39.48 18.99
C ILE A 730 32.40 40.68 18.21
N LEU A 731 31.11 40.97 18.38
CA LEU A 731 30.41 42.05 17.70
C LEU A 731 29.65 42.89 18.72
N ARG A 732 29.87 44.21 18.74
CA ARG A 732 29.16 45.15 19.60
C ARG A 732 28.20 45.99 18.78
N GLY A 733 26.99 46.24 19.30
CA GLY A 733 25.95 47.01 18.62
C GLY A 733 25.51 46.38 17.28
N ALA A 734 25.36 45.05 17.26
CA ALA A 734 24.97 44.30 16.07
C ALA A 734 23.44 44.27 15.91
N SER A 735 22.97 43.96 14.70
CA SER A 735 21.55 43.73 14.44
C SER A 735 21.33 42.35 13.85
N LEU A 736 20.41 41.57 14.44
CA LEU A 736 19.99 40.27 13.95
C LEU A 736 18.66 40.42 13.21
N VAL A 737 18.67 40.12 11.92
CA VAL A 737 17.55 40.29 11.00
C VAL A 737 17.05 38.93 10.56
N LEU A 738 15.74 38.71 10.63
CA LEU A 738 15.09 37.52 10.10
C LEU A 738 14.36 37.87 8.80
N LYS A 739 14.46 36.99 7.81
CA LYS A 739 13.74 37.06 6.54
C LYS A 739 12.90 35.81 6.34
N ASP A 740 11.70 35.98 5.80
CA ASP A 740 10.85 34.86 5.42
C ASP A 740 11.36 34.15 4.15
N ALA A 741 10.67 33.08 3.72
CA ALA A 741 11.01 32.31 2.54
C ALA A 741 10.96 33.09 1.22
N SER A 742 10.34 34.27 1.19
CA SER A 742 10.34 35.18 0.03
C SER A 742 11.51 36.18 0.03
N GLY A 743 12.30 36.19 1.12
CA GLY A 743 13.38 37.16 1.34
C GLY A 743 12.91 38.49 1.95
N LYS A 744 11.63 38.61 2.34
CA LYS A 744 11.12 39.82 3.00
C LYS A 744 11.57 39.82 4.46
N GLN A 745 12.08 40.96 4.92
CA GLN A 745 12.39 41.16 6.34
C GLN A 745 11.11 41.09 7.17
N VAL A 746 11.13 40.22 8.18
CA VAL A 746 10.01 40.00 9.12
C VAL A 746 10.33 40.47 10.53
N LEU A 747 11.61 40.48 10.92
CA LEU A 747 12.06 40.97 12.22
C LEU A 747 13.46 41.58 12.09
N SER A 748 13.75 42.62 12.88
CA SER A 748 15.09 43.15 13.07
C SER A 748 15.27 43.52 14.53
N ARG A 749 16.33 42.98 15.17
CA ARG A 749 16.61 43.16 16.58
C ARG A 749 18.02 43.69 16.79
N SER A 750 18.14 44.84 17.42
CA SER A 750 19.43 45.36 17.88
C SER A 750 19.90 44.63 19.14
N LEU A 751 21.19 44.31 19.18
CA LEU A 751 21.86 43.55 20.22
C LEU A 751 23.15 44.27 20.64
N ASP A 752 23.32 44.49 21.94
CA ASP A 752 24.49 45.21 22.45
C ASP A 752 25.79 44.44 22.23
N LEU A 753 25.72 43.10 22.33
CA LEU A 753 26.86 42.20 22.20
C LEU A 753 26.44 40.85 21.64
N VAL A 754 27.07 40.45 20.54
CA VAL A 754 26.98 39.10 19.95
C VAL A 754 28.35 38.47 19.99
N VAL A 755 28.43 37.26 20.52
CA VAL A 755 29.67 36.49 20.64
C VAL A 755 29.52 35.17 19.89
N GLY A 756 30.59 34.72 19.25
CA GLY A 756 30.69 33.36 18.72
C GLY A 756 30.30 32.32 19.76
N GLY A 757 29.40 31.41 19.41
CA GLY A 757 28.80 30.45 20.33
C GLY A 757 27.52 30.94 21.02
N ASP A 758 27.03 32.13 20.72
CA ASP A 758 25.68 32.55 21.12
C ASP A 758 24.60 31.75 20.37
N ILE A 759 23.55 31.40 21.09
CA ILE A 759 22.36 30.71 20.59
C ILE A 759 21.15 31.60 20.87
N TYR A 760 20.51 32.04 19.81
CA TYR A 760 19.26 32.78 19.83
C TYR A 760 18.08 31.84 19.54
N SER A 761 16.93 32.14 20.13
CA SER A 761 15.68 31.41 19.91
C SER A 761 14.63 32.38 19.37
N PHE A 762 13.99 31.99 18.26
CA PHE A 762 12.78 32.59 17.73
C PHE A 762 11.57 31.81 18.26
N SER A 763 11.01 32.29 19.36
CA SER A 763 9.94 31.60 20.10
C SER A 763 8.88 32.57 20.58
N PRO A 764 7.69 32.07 20.98
CA PRO A 764 6.69 32.88 21.65
C PRO A 764 7.20 33.52 22.95
#